data_AF-A0A428TA27-F1
#
_entry.id   AF-A0A428TA27-F1
#
_cell.length_a   1.000
_cell.length_b   1.000
_cell.length_c   1.000
_cell.angle_alpha   90.00
_cell.angle_beta   90.00
_cell.angle_gamma   90.00
#
_symmetry.space_group_name_H-M   'P 1'
#
loop_
_entity.id
_entity.type
_entity.pdbx_description
1 polymer ?
#
loop_
_entity_poly.entity_id
_entity_poly.type
_entity_poly.pdbx_seq_one_letter_code
_entity_poly.pdbx_strand_id
1 'polypeptide(L)'
;MTTHVRIVEVGARDGLQNISKQVPTNVKIELLRRLYDTGLDTIEVTSIVSPKAVPQLQDCRAVLTSPPVQALLQNASLRLPVLVPNRKGLDIARQLGVKEVAVFVSASEGFSRANINCTVDQGIARARLVCEEAKKFGCQVRGYVSCIFEDPFDGLTPPTAVLKVVQTLLEMGCYEVSLGDTLGVGCPKDVRNLLHLLKINNTPLDRIAGHFHDTYGQALANVWEAYTCGVRVFDSSVAGLGGCPFAPGAKGNASTEDLVYMFDRAGVHTGVNLSKLAAVGAWISDKLSQPTSSRVGAAVFSKERRVKKPREKSHRSLTWERVKETDGLIVDQSGANLRITMNRPRNGNALTTAMIEDLTSIIAEVANNSSVNRIALTGSGKFFCTGMDLSKSTPVGGNDDVAQAQFNRLERLFDTIDKSPKVTIAALNGPAFGGGVGLAFACDLRLCVKGAKVTLSEAKLGLCPATISKYVIREWGVPFSREAILTARPVTPSELHAKGVVMSVVEDQTKLTEALDSWLVKLRSVSPEALRMSKELITSAWTHGGHPEQANTIKTLFNEMMKPSAPGHFGVNEFQAGRAVDWDAPRTHDARSSALVNARCALTADKADGVVFMSRILLRLTPSSAFNSTPRRMSSLHNQEQTDLNLDSIVHNSVLNTFSFDGLPPPEVIQSLIDTYFTRVHNQPYSFFHRTSFYASLSTMSIPRCLLFAVLAYAVRFSDQPYFVGKVQQASDAYSRQSWLCVIEDHLSVDNNLDLSVIQTVTLLAIVDYTAARISSGWLRLGLAIRLSQDVDLMSEPSFFSPPTEREERRRTFWSIYLVDKLISCARSRPAAVADDDCTLHLPCNEDVFQDRGEDGENVPTLRQVLSWDVPLANPPSPFGLAVVATSIFGRCTKYAHGRSAGEMLTPLDPQSDFALTNASLLLLESYLKNQDQPILDLVQNGPADTNIDEKQVGHLVFSHALFHLCYCLLNHPFLIRLRLRPIAARVPKSFTSNAFHAAQENARKLTDLLVAGTTGVVPMESSFYTYCASIAAGIHSLAFGAQHQGVDVDQYDSQRYYQKCIEVLERLGVLWPMVPNMLTKLREFDANSESYAHLFNAACLAEELDGIAENTLWSLVDYGMLAREVPGNSPAHVSFLSNLPSPSKWIPGGDYMATSPTSEARNGLLFVGSQEPLTRL
;
A
#
# COMPACT_ATOMS: atom_id res chain seq x y z
N MET A 1 -23.16 -23.64 -0.24
CA MET A 1 -22.94 -24.28 1.07
C MET A 1 -21.81 -23.53 1.77
N THR A 2 -22.03 -23.00 2.97
CA THR A 2 -21.02 -22.24 3.72
C THR A 2 -19.91 -23.17 4.20
N THR A 3 -18.66 -22.94 3.79
CA THR A 3 -17.50 -23.69 4.28
C THR A 3 -17.17 -23.24 5.71
N HIS A 4 -17.04 -24.20 6.63
CA HIS A 4 -16.73 -23.96 8.04
C HIS A 4 -15.33 -24.48 8.37
N VAL A 5 -14.59 -23.74 9.20
CA VAL A 5 -13.27 -24.12 9.72
C VAL A 5 -13.33 -24.12 11.24
N ARG A 6 -12.83 -25.21 11.85
CA ARG A 6 -12.70 -25.33 13.30
C ARG A 6 -11.31 -24.90 13.74
N ILE A 7 -11.26 -24.04 14.75
CA ILE A 7 -10.01 -23.57 15.35
C ILE A 7 -9.82 -24.29 16.67
N VAL A 8 -8.65 -24.89 16.85
CA VAL A 8 -8.21 -25.48 18.12
C VAL A 8 -7.30 -24.49 18.82
N GLU A 9 -7.81 -23.82 19.84
CA GLU A 9 -7.06 -22.83 20.61
C GLU A 9 -6.12 -23.53 21.60
N VAL A 10 -4.81 -23.44 21.36
CA VAL A 10 -3.78 -24.10 22.17
C VAL A 10 -3.10 -23.17 23.18
N GLY A 11 -3.47 -21.88 23.23
CA GLY A 11 -2.76 -20.87 24.00
C GLY A 11 -2.70 -21.14 25.51
N ALA A 12 -3.75 -21.72 26.11
CA ALA A 12 -3.78 -22.02 27.55
C ALA A 12 -2.86 -23.18 27.96
N ARG A 13 -2.46 -24.04 27.00
CA ARG A 13 -1.52 -25.15 27.21
C ARG A 13 -0.19 -24.85 26.54
N ASP A 14 -0.14 -24.96 25.21
CA ASP A 14 1.07 -24.85 24.41
C ASP A 14 1.64 -23.43 24.45
N GLY A 15 0.79 -22.42 24.28
CA GLY A 15 1.22 -21.02 24.30
C GLY A 15 1.82 -20.60 25.64
N LEU A 16 1.24 -21.08 26.75
CA LEU A 16 1.78 -20.80 28.08
C LEU A 16 2.99 -21.65 28.45
N GLN A 17 3.23 -22.80 27.80
CA GLN A 17 4.23 -23.78 28.20
C GLN A 17 5.65 -23.20 28.26
N ASN A 18 6.00 -22.33 27.31
CA ASN A 18 7.34 -21.76 27.16
C ASN A 18 7.48 -20.34 27.74
N ILE A 19 6.51 -19.90 28.55
CA ILE A 19 6.61 -18.66 29.31
C ILE A 19 7.50 -18.90 30.53
N SER A 20 8.61 -18.15 30.61
CA SER A 20 9.62 -18.29 31.66
C SER A 20 9.11 -17.96 33.06
N LYS A 21 8.19 -16.98 33.19
CA LYS A 21 7.59 -16.58 34.45
C LYS A 21 6.38 -17.46 34.77
N GLN A 22 6.35 -18.03 35.97
CA GLN A 22 5.21 -18.83 36.42
C GLN A 22 3.90 -18.03 36.32
N VAL A 23 2.97 -18.49 35.50
CA VAL A 23 1.66 -17.86 35.34
C VAL A 23 0.73 -18.35 36.45
N PRO A 24 0.11 -17.45 37.24
CA PRO A 24 -0.80 -17.82 38.31
C PRO A 24 -2.01 -18.65 37.83
N THR A 25 -2.42 -19.64 38.63
CA THR A 25 -3.53 -20.55 38.28
C THR A 25 -4.83 -19.82 37.99
N ASN A 26 -5.15 -18.76 38.75
CA ASN A 26 -6.35 -17.94 38.52
C ASN A 26 -6.33 -17.22 37.17
N VAL A 27 -5.16 -16.82 36.68
CA VAL A 27 -5.01 -16.23 35.34
C VAL A 27 -5.28 -17.27 34.26
N LYS A 28 -4.81 -18.51 34.42
CA LYS A 28 -5.11 -19.60 33.48
C LYS A 28 -6.60 -19.94 33.44
N ILE A 29 -7.25 -20.01 34.59
CA ILE A 29 -8.71 -20.26 34.69
C ILE A 29 -9.49 -19.13 34.01
N GLU A 30 -9.12 -17.87 34.26
CA GLU A 30 -9.76 -16.72 33.62
C GLU A 30 -9.49 -16.67 32.11
N LEU A 31 -8.31 -17.10 31.64
CA LEU A 31 -8.00 -17.24 30.22
C LEU A 31 -8.95 -18.22 29.55
N LEU A 32 -9.14 -19.42 30.10
CA LEU A 32 -10.05 -20.43 29.56
C LEU A 32 -11.49 -19.93 29.48
N ARG A 33 -11.96 -19.25 30.53
CA ARG A 33 -13.30 -18.63 30.56
C ARG A 33 -13.45 -17.58 29.46
N ARG A 34 -12.46 -16.70 29.31
CA ARG A 34 -12.47 -15.65 28.28
C ARG A 34 -12.40 -16.21 26.87
N LEU A 35 -11.60 -17.24 26.64
CA LEU A 35 -11.50 -17.94 25.35
C LEU A 35 -12.84 -18.58 24.97
N TYR A 36 -13.50 -19.24 25.93
CA TYR A 36 -14.86 -19.75 25.73
C TYR A 36 -15.85 -18.65 25.33
N ASP A 37 -15.81 -17.49 26.00
CA ASP A 37 -16.71 -16.35 25.70
C ASP A 37 -16.52 -15.76 24.28
N THR A 38 -15.43 -16.10 23.58
CA THR A 38 -15.19 -15.69 22.19
C THR A 38 -16.00 -16.50 21.18
N GLY A 39 -16.53 -17.68 21.55
CA GLY A 39 -17.20 -18.61 20.64
C GLY A 39 -16.34 -19.77 20.14
N LEU A 40 -15.11 -19.92 20.66
CA LEU A 40 -14.29 -21.10 20.43
C LEU A 40 -14.98 -22.36 20.98
N ASP A 41 -15.05 -23.42 20.17
CA ASP A 41 -15.65 -24.70 20.52
C ASP A 41 -14.62 -25.76 20.97
N THR A 42 -13.33 -25.52 20.66
CA THR A 42 -12.22 -26.43 20.96
C THR A 42 -11.08 -25.65 21.62
N ILE A 43 -10.78 -25.93 22.89
CA ILE A 43 -9.75 -25.24 23.66
C ILE A 43 -8.88 -26.27 24.40
N GLU A 44 -7.58 -26.28 24.14
CA GLU A 44 -6.65 -27.15 24.83
C GLU A 44 -6.36 -26.60 26.24
N VAL A 45 -6.81 -27.34 27.26
CA VAL A 45 -6.95 -26.77 28.61
C VAL A 45 -5.63 -26.69 29.36
N THR A 46 -4.88 -27.80 29.37
CA THR A 46 -3.64 -27.96 30.14
C THR A 46 -2.93 -29.26 29.76
N SER A 47 -1.86 -29.62 30.47
CA SER A 47 -1.12 -30.87 30.31
C SER A 47 -0.90 -31.58 31.64
N ILE A 48 -1.07 -32.90 31.68
CA ILE A 48 -0.77 -33.75 32.84
C ILE A 48 0.60 -34.40 32.64
N VAL A 49 1.63 -33.56 32.69
CA VAL A 49 3.05 -33.93 32.58
C VAL A 49 3.74 -33.84 33.93
N SER A 50 5.00 -34.29 33.99
CA SER A 50 5.83 -34.12 35.18
C SER A 50 6.02 -32.63 35.50
N PRO A 51 5.67 -32.16 36.71
CA PRO A 51 5.95 -30.78 37.14
C PRO A 51 7.42 -30.39 37.07
N LYS A 52 8.32 -31.37 37.15
CA LYS A 52 9.77 -31.12 37.00
C LYS A 52 10.16 -30.81 35.56
N ALA A 53 9.50 -31.44 34.59
CA ALA A 53 9.80 -31.27 33.17
C ALA A 53 9.13 -29.99 32.62
N VAL A 54 7.90 -29.70 33.05
CA VAL A 54 7.16 -28.50 32.64
C VAL A 54 6.55 -27.83 33.88
N PRO A 55 7.35 -27.06 34.64
CA PRO A 55 6.90 -26.39 35.88
C PRO A 55 5.71 -25.47 35.64
N GLN A 56 5.67 -24.85 34.47
CA GLN A 56 4.63 -23.92 34.07
C GLN A 56 3.22 -24.53 34.07
N LEU A 57 3.07 -25.85 33.91
CA LEU A 57 1.78 -26.56 33.92
C LEU A 57 1.58 -27.46 35.17
N GLN A 58 2.39 -27.27 36.22
CA GLN A 58 2.31 -28.07 37.45
C GLN A 58 0.96 -28.00 38.18
N ASP A 59 0.21 -26.92 37.96
CA ASP A 59 -1.08 -26.63 38.57
C ASP A 59 -2.27 -27.24 37.81
N CYS A 60 -2.03 -28.16 36.86
CA CYS A 60 -3.06 -28.79 36.04
C CYS A 60 -4.24 -29.38 36.85
N ARG A 61 -3.98 -30.00 38.01
CA ARG A 61 -5.04 -30.50 38.90
C ARG A 61 -5.89 -29.36 39.47
N ALA A 62 -5.28 -28.24 39.87
CA ALA A 62 -5.99 -27.09 40.42
C ALA A 62 -6.83 -26.40 39.33
N VAL A 63 -6.31 -26.29 38.10
CA VAL A 63 -7.06 -25.78 36.94
C VAL A 63 -8.27 -26.69 36.67
N LEU A 64 -8.06 -27.99 36.52
CA LEU A 64 -9.10 -28.96 36.17
C LEU A 64 -10.16 -29.13 37.26
N THR A 65 -9.82 -28.98 38.54
CA THR A 65 -10.79 -29.06 39.66
C THR A 65 -11.51 -27.75 39.95
N SER A 66 -11.09 -26.64 39.33
CA SER A 66 -11.73 -25.35 39.58
C SER A 66 -13.19 -25.35 39.11
N PRO A 67 -14.12 -24.73 39.88
CA PRO A 67 -15.53 -24.72 39.51
C PRO A 67 -15.83 -24.19 38.09
N PRO A 68 -15.18 -23.11 37.60
CA PRO A 68 -15.40 -22.65 36.23
C PRO A 68 -15.02 -23.67 35.16
N VAL A 69 -13.88 -24.36 35.33
CA VAL A 69 -13.41 -25.35 34.35
C VAL A 69 -14.23 -26.64 34.43
N GLN A 70 -14.65 -27.06 35.63
CA GLN A 70 -15.58 -28.19 35.79
C GLN A 70 -16.92 -27.94 35.06
N ALA A 71 -17.45 -26.72 35.13
CA ALA A 71 -18.65 -26.36 34.37
C ALA A 71 -18.42 -26.47 32.84
N LEU A 72 -17.23 -26.08 32.35
CA LEU A 72 -16.86 -26.24 30.93
C LEU A 72 -16.74 -27.72 30.53
N LEU A 73 -16.12 -28.57 31.36
CA LEU A 73 -15.98 -30.03 31.10
C LEU A 73 -17.32 -30.77 31.04
N GLN A 74 -18.34 -30.26 31.75
CA GLN A 74 -19.69 -30.79 31.70
C GLN A 74 -20.45 -30.38 30.43
N ASN A 75 -20.03 -29.32 29.76
CA ASN A 75 -20.66 -28.86 28.52
C ASN A 75 -20.36 -29.83 27.36
N ALA A 76 -21.40 -30.49 26.86
CA ALA A 76 -21.29 -31.47 25.77
C ALA A 76 -20.96 -30.84 24.41
N SER A 77 -21.17 -29.53 24.23
CA SER A 77 -20.87 -28.85 22.96
C SER A 77 -19.42 -28.39 22.84
N LEU A 78 -18.59 -28.57 23.88
CA LEU A 78 -17.19 -28.15 23.91
C LEU A 78 -16.24 -29.35 23.86
N ARG A 79 -15.16 -29.18 23.10
CA ARG A 79 -14.01 -30.08 23.08
C ARG A 79 -12.90 -29.45 23.89
N LEU A 80 -12.45 -30.16 24.93
CA LEU A 80 -11.49 -29.65 25.90
C LEU A 80 -10.32 -30.63 26.06
N PRO A 81 -9.50 -30.83 25.01
CA PRO A 81 -8.39 -31.75 25.06
C PRO A 81 -7.38 -31.37 26.15
N VAL A 82 -6.84 -32.39 26.82
CA VAL A 82 -5.74 -32.26 27.80
C VAL A 82 -4.58 -33.14 27.36
N LEU A 83 -3.37 -32.58 27.29
CA LEU A 83 -2.19 -33.35 26.88
C LEU A 83 -1.81 -34.38 27.96
N VAL A 84 -1.69 -35.64 27.56
CA VAL A 84 -1.42 -36.79 28.42
C VAL A 84 -0.33 -37.68 27.79
N PRO A 85 0.93 -37.59 28.25
CA PRO A 85 2.05 -38.30 27.62
C PRO A 85 2.15 -39.78 28.03
N ASN A 86 1.43 -40.22 29.05
CA ASN A 86 1.54 -41.57 29.60
C ASN A 86 0.29 -42.00 30.39
N ARG A 87 0.22 -43.30 30.71
CA ARG A 87 -0.91 -43.92 31.41
C ARG A 87 -1.21 -43.29 32.79
N LYS A 88 -0.19 -42.89 33.55
CA LYS A 88 -0.40 -42.23 34.85
C LYS A 88 -1.14 -40.89 34.70
N GLY A 89 -0.80 -40.13 33.65
CA GLY A 89 -1.51 -38.91 33.32
C GLY A 89 -2.97 -39.18 32.91
N LEU A 90 -3.22 -40.27 32.18
CA LEU A 90 -4.56 -40.68 31.76
C LEU A 90 -5.43 -41.06 32.96
N ASP A 91 -4.89 -41.78 33.94
CA ASP A 91 -5.60 -42.10 35.17
C ASP A 91 -6.04 -40.85 35.94
N ILE A 92 -5.18 -39.82 35.98
CA ILE A 92 -5.50 -38.53 36.59
C ILE A 92 -6.58 -37.81 35.76
N ALA A 93 -6.43 -37.77 34.43
CA ALA A 93 -7.41 -37.15 33.53
C ALA A 93 -8.81 -37.77 33.75
N ARG A 94 -8.86 -39.11 33.85
CA ARG A 94 -10.07 -39.88 34.12
C ARG A 94 -10.70 -39.52 35.46
N GLN A 95 -9.91 -39.46 36.54
CA GLN A 95 -10.39 -39.08 37.87
C GLN A 95 -10.98 -37.67 37.90
N LEU A 96 -10.52 -36.79 37.01
CA LEU A 96 -10.94 -35.38 36.93
C LEU A 96 -12.05 -35.13 35.90
N GLY A 97 -12.59 -36.18 35.27
CA GLY A 97 -13.71 -36.08 34.34
C GLY A 97 -13.35 -35.56 32.94
N VAL A 98 -12.08 -35.63 32.55
CA VAL A 98 -11.63 -35.27 31.20
C VAL A 98 -12.17 -36.29 30.18
N LYS A 99 -12.81 -35.80 29.12
CA LYS A 99 -13.43 -36.63 28.05
C LYS A 99 -12.59 -36.73 26.79
N GLU A 100 -11.61 -35.84 26.64
CA GLU A 100 -10.73 -35.77 25.47
C GLU A 100 -9.30 -35.53 25.93
N VAL A 101 -8.37 -36.36 25.46
CA VAL A 101 -6.94 -36.24 25.75
C VAL A 101 -6.15 -36.14 24.47
N ALA A 102 -4.93 -35.61 24.56
CA ALA A 102 -4.00 -35.58 23.45
C ALA A 102 -2.73 -36.37 23.77
N VAL A 103 -2.23 -37.11 22.78
CA VAL A 103 -0.90 -37.74 22.80
C VAL A 103 -0.01 -37.03 21.79
N PHE A 104 1.30 -37.10 22.00
CA PHE A 104 2.27 -36.49 21.08
C PHE A 104 3.37 -37.48 20.71
N VAL A 105 3.77 -37.45 19.45
CA VAL A 105 4.83 -38.26 18.85
C VAL A 105 5.62 -37.38 17.89
N SER A 106 6.92 -37.60 17.73
CA SER A 106 7.72 -36.92 16.69
C SER A 106 7.76 -37.74 15.41
N ALA A 107 7.82 -37.07 14.26
CA ALA A 107 8.16 -37.73 12.99
C ALA A 107 9.66 -38.03 12.86
N SER A 108 10.49 -37.40 13.70
CA SER A 108 11.95 -37.48 13.67
C SER A 108 12.55 -38.06 14.97
N GLU A 109 13.70 -38.71 14.83
CA GLU A 109 14.36 -39.45 15.89
C GLU A 109 15.12 -38.55 16.89
N GLY A 110 15.84 -37.55 16.39
CA GLY A 110 16.57 -36.55 17.17
C GLY A 110 15.66 -35.78 18.12
N PHE A 111 14.59 -35.21 17.59
CA PHE A 111 13.60 -34.50 18.40
C PHE A 111 12.90 -35.40 19.41
N SER A 112 12.57 -36.66 19.06
CA SER A 112 11.98 -37.62 20.01
C SER A 112 12.91 -37.89 21.18
N ARG A 113 14.20 -38.14 20.92
CA ARG A 113 15.20 -38.36 21.98
C ARG A 113 15.39 -37.12 22.85
N ALA A 114 15.47 -35.93 22.25
CA ALA A 114 15.66 -34.69 22.99
C ALA A 114 14.44 -34.31 23.85
N ASN A 115 13.22 -34.52 23.35
CA ASN A 115 12.00 -34.05 24.00
C ASN A 115 11.43 -35.06 25.02
N ILE A 116 11.44 -36.37 24.70
CA ILE A 116 10.83 -37.43 25.53
C ILE A 116 11.78 -38.55 25.94
N ASN A 117 13.07 -38.43 25.60
CA ASN A 117 14.11 -39.39 25.94
C ASN A 117 13.74 -40.83 25.53
N CYS A 118 13.21 -40.97 24.31
CA CYS A 118 12.93 -42.28 23.67
C CYS A 118 12.96 -42.16 22.14
N THR A 119 13.03 -43.31 21.45
CA THR A 119 12.91 -43.35 19.98
C THR A 119 11.47 -43.08 19.52
N VAL A 120 11.27 -42.83 18.23
CA VAL A 120 9.92 -42.60 17.66
C VAL A 120 9.03 -43.82 17.88
N ASP A 121 9.52 -45.03 17.59
CA ASP A 121 8.77 -46.27 17.79
C ASP A 121 8.42 -46.52 19.27
N GLN A 122 9.30 -46.14 20.21
CA GLN A 122 9.00 -46.19 21.64
C GLN A 122 7.94 -45.15 22.04
N GLY A 123 7.97 -43.95 21.46
CA GLY A 123 6.95 -42.92 21.64
C GLY A 123 5.58 -43.38 21.14
N ILE A 124 5.54 -43.97 19.95
CA ILE A 124 4.37 -44.64 19.36
C ILE A 124 3.84 -45.73 20.29
N ALA A 125 4.69 -46.61 20.82
CA ALA A 125 4.27 -47.66 21.75
C ALA A 125 3.66 -47.08 23.04
N ARG A 126 4.21 -45.99 23.58
CA ARG A 126 3.64 -45.29 24.75
C ARG A 126 2.28 -44.66 24.42
N ALA A 127 2.15 -44.01 23.28
CA ALA A 127 0.89 -43.44 22.80
C ALA A 127 -0.18 -44.52 22.62
N ARG A 128 0.19 -45.69 22.07
CA ARG A 128 -0.70 -46.85 21.90
C ARG A 128 -1.33 -47.29 23.21
N LEU A 129 -0.55 -47.40 24.28
CA LEU A 129 -1.06 -47.76 25.61
C LEU A 129 -2.08 -46.75 26.14
N VAL A 130 -1.87 -45.45 25.87
CA VAL A 130 -2.81 -44.39 26.25
C VAL A 130 -4.09 -44.50 25.42
N CYS A 131 -3.99 -44.67 24.09
CA CYS A 131 -5.13 -44.83 23.20
C CYS A 131 -6.01 -46.04 23.56
N GLU A 132 -5.39 -47.20 23.80
CA GLU A 132 -6.09 -48.43 24.17
C GLU A 132 -6.84 -48.31 25.50
N GLU A 133 -6.22 -47.70 26.52
CA GLU A 133 -6.86 -47.49 27.81
C GLU A 133 -7.94 -46.39 27.75
N ALA A 134 -7.71 -45.30 27.02
CA ALA A 134 -8.69 -44.22 26.87
C ALA A 134 -9.98 -44.72 26.20
N LYS A 135 -9.84 -45.60 25.20
CA LYS A 135 -10.97 -46.24 24.50
C LYS A 135 -11.85 -47.07 25.43
N LYS A 136 -11.28 -47.74 26.44
CA LYS A 136 -12.04 -48.57 27.41
C LYS A 136 -13.06 -47.77 28.23
N PHE A 137 -12.81 -46.48 28.45
CA PHE A 137 -13.67 -45.61 29.26
C PHE A 137 -14.33 -44.48 28.44
N GLY A 138 -14.31 -44.58 27.11
CA GLY A 138 -14.99 -43.64 26.22
C GLY A 138 -14.33 -42.27 26.10
N CYS A 139 -13.05 -42.15 26.44
CA CYS A 139 -12.28 -40.91 26.26
C CYS A 139 -11.73 -40.84 24.83
N GLN A 140 -11.99 -39.74 24.12
CA GLN A 140 -11.43 -39.51 22.78
C GLN A 140 -9.96 -39.13 22.87
N VAL A 141 -9.18 -39.51 21.85
CA VAL A 141 -7.75 -39.20 21.79
C VAL A 141 -7.43 -38.43 20.52
N ARG A 142 -6.75 -37.30 20.66
CA ARG A 142 -6.14 -36.52 19.57
C ARG A 142 -4.65 -36.84 19.48
N GLY A 143 -4.10 -36.97 18.28
CA GLY A 143 -2.65 -37.17 18.08
C GLY A 143 -1.96 -35.90 17.61
N TYR A 144 -0.79 -35.59 18.14
CA TYR A 144 0.12 -34.57 17.61
C TYR A 144 1.35 -35.22 16.99
N VAL A 145 1.76 -34.74 15.82
CA VAL A 145 3.00 -35.14 15.15
C VAL A 145 3.91 -33.92 15.01
N SER A 146 5.04 -33.90 15.70
CA SER A 146 6.02 -32.81 15.60
C SER A 146 7.05 -33.04 14.49
N CYS A 147 7.70 -31.96 14.04
CA CYS A 147 8.80 -31.97 13.07
C CYS A 147 8.38 -32.56 11.73
N ILE A 148 7.24 -32.11 11.18
CA ILE A 148 6.72 -32.66 9.91
C ILE A 148 7.54 -32.27 8.67
N PHE A 149 8.37 -31.23 8.77
CA PHE A 149 9.25 -30.78 7.68
C PHE A 149 10.72 -30.81 8.07
N GLU A 150 11.05 -30.35 9.27
CA GLU A 150 12.43 -30.30 9.75
C GLU A 150 12.52 -30.54 11.27
N ASP A 151 13.60 -31.19 11.67
CA ASP A 151 14.01 -31.45 13.04
C ASP A 151 15.24 -30.56 13.36
N PRO A 152 15.24 -29.81 14.47
CA PRO A 152 16.41 -29.00 14.86
C PRO A 152 17.69 -29.82 15.12
N PHE A 153 17.59 -31.14 15.26
CA PHE A 153 18.72 -32.05 15.49
C PHE A 153 19.11 -32.85 14.23
N ASP A 154 18.13 -33.47 13.57
CA ASP A 154 18.36 -34.39 12.45
C ASP A 154 18.21 -33.73 11.06
N GLY A 155 17.78 -32.47 10.98
CA GLY A 155 17.54 -31.75 9.73
C GLY A 155 16.21 -32.15 9.05
N LEU A 156 16.21 -32.21 7.72
CA LEU A 156 14.99 -32.46 6.93
C LEU A 156 14.31 -33.77 7.33
N THR A 157 13.01 -33.71 7.62
CA THR A 157 12.21 -34.88 7.96
C THR A 157 11.59 -35.48 6.69
N PRO A 158 11.85 -36.76 6.37
CA PRO A 158 11.26 -37.41 5.21
C PRO A 158 9.72 -37.44 5.30
N PRO A 159 8.98 -37.02 4.25
CA PRO A 159 7.51 -37.06 4.27
C PRO A 159 6.92 -38.46 4.50
N THR A 160 7.64 -39.52 4.11
CA THR A 160 7.26 -40.91 4.37
C THR A 160 7.32 -41.29 5.85
N ALA A 161 8.22 -40.69 6.63
CA ALA A 161 8.27 -40.86 8.08
C ALA A 161 7.02 -40.24 8.72
N VAL A 162 6.63 -39.03 8.28
CA VAL A 162 5.39 -38.36 8.72
C VAL A 162 4.17 -39.22 8.39
N LEU A 163 4.07 -39.73 7.15
CA LEU A 163 3.00 -40.63 6.72
C LEU A 163 2.87 -41.86 7.65
N LYS A 164 3.98 -42.55 7.95
CA LYS A 164 4.00 -43.71 8.86
C LYS A 164 3.42 -43.35 10.22
N VAL A 165 3.87 -42.25 10.84
CA VAL A 165 3.42 -41.85 12.17
C VAL A 165 1.94 -41.47 12.15
N VAL A 166 1.49 -40.70 11.16
CA VAL A 166 0.09 -40.26 11.01
C VAL A 166 -0.84 -41.46 10.87
N GLN A 167 -0.54 -42.39 9.96
CA GLN A 167 -1.35 -43.60 9.76
C GLN A 167 -1.39 -44.44 11.04
N THR A 168 -0.24 -44.64 11.69
CA THR A 168 -0.19 -45.43 12.92
C THR A 168 -1.05 -44.81 14.04
N LEU A 169 -1.02 -43.48 14.22
CA LEU A 169 -1.86 -42.80 15.21
C LEU A 169 -3.36 -42.94 14.90
N LEU A 170 -3.75 -42.80 13.63
CA LEU A 170 -5.15 -42.99 13.21
C LEU A 170 -5.62 -44.43 13.43
N GLU A 171 -4.77 -45.42 13.16
CA GLU A 171 -5.02 -46.85 13.40
C GLU A 171 -5.16 -47.19 14.88
N MET A 172 -4.40 -46.52 15.76
CA MET A 172 -4.55 -46.65 17.21
C MET A 172 -5.88 -46.12 17.75
N GLY A 173 -6.63 -45.38 16.93
CA GLY A 173 -7.92 -44.81 17.29
C GLY A 173 -7.88 -43.32 17.65
N CYS A 174 -6.80 -42.59 17.35
CA CYS A 174 -6.81 -41.13 17.43
C CYS A 174 -7.86 -40.59 16.46
N TYR A 175 -8.85 -39.83 16.92
CA TYR A 175 -9.94 -39.37 16.04
C TYR A 175 -9.46 -38.33 15.03
N GLU A 176 -8.43 -37.56 15.39
CA GLU A 176 -7.80 -36.51 14.59
C GLU A 176 -6.28 -36.49 14.86
N VAL A 177 -5.49 -36.20 13.83
CA VAL A 177 -4.03 -36.02 13.92
C VAL A 177 -3.64 -34.62 13.46
N SER A 178 -2.97 -33.87 14.34
CA SER A 178 -2.45 -32.52 14.08
C SER A 178 -1.00 -32.57 13.60
N LEU A 179 -0.76 -32.02 12.43
CA LEU A 179 0.55 -31.95 11.77
C LEU A 179 1.29 -30.69 12.20
N GLY A 180 2.32 -30.86 13.04
CA GLY A 180 3.11 -29.80 13.66
C GLY A 180 4.37 -29.44 12.88
N ASP A 181 4.38 -28.27 12.23
CA ASP A 181 5.61 -27.60 11.80
C ASP A 181 6.22 -26.87 13.00
N THR A 182 6.93 -27.64 13.84
CA THR A 182 7.47 -27.19 15.13
C THR A 182 8.45 -26.03 15.01
N LEU A 183 9.22 -25.96 13.92
CA LEU A 183 10.19 -24.90 13.70
C LEU A 183 9.59 -23.73 12.92
N GLY A 184 8.50 -23.95 12.16
CA GLY A 184 7.87 -22.94 11.32
C GLY A 184 8.64 -22.69 10.02
N VAL A 185 9.39 -23.68 9.55
CA VAL A 185 10.27 -23.60 8.35
C VAL A 185 9.54 -23.99 7.07
N GLY A 186 8.41 -24.70 7.17
CA GLY A 186 7.68 -25.18 6.01
C GLY A 186 7.12 -24.02 5.20
N CYS A 187 7.02 -24.20 3.88
CA CYS A 187 6.34 -23.27 2.99
C CYS A 187 5.09 -23.93 2.35
N PRO A 188 4.23 -23.16 1.66
CA PRO A 188 3.01 -23.69 1.05
C PRO A 188 3.26 -24.90 0.14
N LYS A 189 4.37 -24.90 -0.61
CA LYS A 189 4.74 -26.04 -1.46
C LYS A 189 4.92 -27.34 -0.66
N ASP A 190 5.57 -27.26 0.50
CA ASP A 190 5.83 -28.43 1.35
C ASP A 190 4.54 -28.97 1.95
N VAL A 191 3.65 -28.07 2.40
CA VAL A 191 2.31 -28.39 2.88
C VAL A 191 1.50 -29.12 1.81
N ARG A 192 1.45 -28.57 0.59
CA ARG A 192 0.76 -29.20 -0.54
C ARG A 192 1.29 -30.59 -0.83
N ASN A 193 2.62 -30.75 -0.87
CA ASN A 193 3.27 -32.03 -1.15
C ASN A 193 2.98 -33.07 -0.08
N LEU A 194 3.08 -32.71 1.20
CA LEU A 194 2.79 -33.62 2.31
C LEU A 194 1.31 -34.04 2.32
N LEU A 195 0.38 -33.09 2.17
CA LEU A 195 -1.05 -33.41 2.14
C LEU A 195 -1.43 -34.24 0.92
N HIS A 196 -0.80 -34.00 -0.24
CA HIS A 196 -0.97 -34.82 -1.43
C HIS A 196 -0.47 -36.25 -1.21
N LEU A 197 0.69 -36.43 -0.56
CA LEU A 197 1.20 -37.74 -0.18
C LEU A 197 0.24 -38.48 0.76
N LEU A 198 -0.26 -37.80 1.80
CA LEU A 198 -1.26 -38.37 2.72
C LEU A 198 -2.52 -38.81 1.97
N LYS A 199 -3.02 -37.96 1.06
CA LYS A 199 -4.22 -38.23 0.25
C LYS A 199 -4.04 -39.43 -0.69
N ILE A 200 -2.93 -39.53 -1.41
CA ILE A 200 -2.64 -40.67 -2.30
C ILE A 200 -2.51 -41.98 -1.50
N ASN A 201 -2.04 -41.92 -0.26
CA ASN A 201 -1.95 -43.07 0.64
C ASN A 201 -3.22 -43.28 1.49
N ASN A 202 -4.39 -42.84 0.99
CA ASN A 202 -5.72 -43.04 1.57
C ASN A 202 -5.88 -42.51 3.01
N THR A 203 -5.13 -41.48 3.39
CA THR A 203 -5.31 -40.82 4.69
C THR A 203 -6.51 -39.85 4.61
N PRO A 204 -7.52 -39.99 5.48
CA PRO A 204 -8.71 -39.13 5.47
C PRO A 204 -8.37 -37.70 5.94
N LEU A 205 -8.39 -36.72 5.02
CA LEU A 205 -8.03 -35.32 5.31
C LEU A 205 -8.98 -34.62 6.28
N ASP A 206 -10.22 -35.10 6.43
CA ASP A 206 -11.19 -34.64 7.44
C ASP A 206 -10.80 -35.04 8.87
N ARG A 207 -9.82 -35.95 9.03
CA ARG A 207 -9.20 -36.31 10.31
C ARG A 207 -7.80 -35.73 10.48
N ILE A 208 -7.39 -34.80 9.62
CA ILE A 208 -6.12 -34.10 9.69
C ILE A 208 -6.35 -32.66 10.13
N ALA A 209 -5.48 -32.17 11.01
CA ALA A 209 -5.38 -30.78 11.41
C ALA A 209 -3.98 -30.21 11.09
N GLY A 210 -3.89 -28.90 10.86
CA GLY A 210 -2.62 -28.21 10.66
C GLY A 210 -2.21 -27.40 11.88
N HIS A 211 -0.97 -27.54 12.34
CA HIS A 211 -0.37 -26.79 13.43
C HIS A 211 0.94 -26.17 12.94
N PHE A 212 0.88 -24.90 12.53
CA PHE A 212 2.01 -24.22 11.89
C PHE A 212 2.52 -23.09 12.78
N HIS A 213 3.83 -23.06 13.02
CA HIS A 213 4.48 -21.97 13.72
C HIS A 213 4.81 -20.81 12.76
N ASP A 214 4.70 -19.56 13.25
CA ASP A 214 4.93 -18.34 12.47
C ASP A 214 6.36 -17.79 12.65
N THR A 215 7.31 -18.67 12.97
CA THR A 215 8.73 -18.33 13.18
C THR A 215 9.32 -17.57 11.99
N TYR A 216 9.10 -18.07 10.77
CA TYR A 216 9.59 -17.49 9.51
C TYR A 216 8.49 -16.74 8.72
N GLY A 217 7.38 -16.38 9.39
CA GLY A 217 6.28 -15.66 8.75
C GLY A 217 5.43 -16.49 7.78
N GLN A 218 5.57 -17.82 7.78
CA GLN A 218 4.92 -18.73 6.83
C GLN A 218 3.57 -19.27 7.30
N ALA A 219 3.21 -19.13 8.59
CA ALA A 219 2.12 -19.90 9.17
C ALA A 219 0.77 -19.65 8.48
N LEU A 220 0.40 -18.39 8.24
CA LEU A 220 -0.87 -18.07 7.57
C LEU A 220 -0.92 -18.60 6.13
N ALA A 221 0.20 -18.54 5.40
CA ALA A 221 0.29 -19.07 4.05
C ALA A 221 0.13 -20.60 4.05
N ASN A 222 0.77 -21.28 5.00
CA ASN A 222 0.66 -22.72 5.20
C ASN A 222 -0.76 -23.15 5.60
N VAL A 223 -1.42 -22.41 6.50
CA VAL A 223 -2.83 -22.64 6.86
C VAL A 223 -3.73 -22.48 5.64
N TRP A 224 -3.55 -21.42 4.85
CA TRP A 224 -4.35 -21.20 3.65
C TRP A 224 -4.16 -22.32 2.62
N GLU A 225 -2.92 -22.75 2.40
CA GLU A 225 -2.61 -23.85 1.48
C GLU A 225 -3.15 -25.21 1.99
N ALA A 226 -3.07 -25.48 3.28
CA ALA A 226 -3.70 -26.66 3.87
C ALA A 226 -5.23 -26.62 3.69
N TYR A 227 -5.84 -25.42 3.84
CA TYR A 227 -7.26 -25.22 3.59
C TYR A 227 -7.64 -25.47 2.13
N THR A 228 -6.88 -24.97 1.15
CA THR A 228 -7.13 -25.25 -0.28
C THR A 228 -6.97 -26.73 -0.61
N CYS A 229 -6.06 -27.44 0.06
CA CYS A 229 -5.88 -28.89 -0.06
C CYS A 229 -7.00 -29.73 0.59
N GLY A 230 -7.87 -29.12 1.41
CA GLY A 230 -9.05 -29.78 2.00
C GLY A 230 -9.06 -29.90 3.52
N VAL A 231 -8.01 -29.45 4.22
CA VAL A 231 -7.97 -29.45 5.70
C VAL A 231 -8.94 -28.40 6.24
N ARG A 232 -9.64 -28.72 7.34
CA ARG A 232 -10.67 -27.84 7.94
C ARG A 232 -10.48 -27.56 9.43
N VAL A 233 -9.35 -28.01 9.99
CA VAL A 233 -9.02 -27.88 11.41
C VAL A 233 -7.62 -27.32 11.53
N PHE A 234 -7.48 -26.24 12.29
CA PHE A 234 -6.19 -25.58 12.48
C PHE A 234 -5.95 -25.24 13.94
N ASP A 235 -4.73 -25.47 14.37
CA ASP A 235 -4.27 -25.13 15.71
C ASP A 235 -3.65 -23.74 15.68
N SER A 236 -4.00 -22.92 16.67
CA SER A 236 -3.45 -21.59 16.83
C SER A 236 -3.50 -21.15 18.28
N SER A 237 -2.76 -20.09 18.58
CA SER A 237 -2.63 -19.57 19.94
C SER A 237 -3.02 -18.10 20.01
N VAL A 238 -3.87 -17.75 20.97
CA VAL A 238 -4.29 -16.38 21.24
C VAL A 238 -3.07 -15.47 21.42
N ALA A 239 -3.11 -14.27 20.86
CA ALA A 239 -2.00 -13.31 20.84
C ALA A 239 -0.68 -13.87 20.27
N GLY A 240 -0.73 -15.00 19.55
CA GLY A 240 0.42 -15.78 19.10
C GLY A 240 1.35 -16.20 20.24
N LEU A 241 0.78 -16.60 21.38
CA LEU A 241 1.56 -17.11 22.52
C LEU A 241 2.25 -18.43 22.16
N GLY A 242 3.47 -18.58 22.64
CA GLY A 242 4.26 -19.78 22.45
C GLY A 242 5.64 -19.45 21.89
N GLY A 243 6.32 -20.48 21.43
CA GLY A 243 7.72 -20.44 21.02
C GLY A 243 8.27 -21.85 21.09
N CYS A 244 9.36 -22.13 20.39
CA CYS A 244 10.07 -23.40 20.54
C CYS A 244 11.30 -23.17 21.44
N PRO A 245 11.47 -23.90 22.56
CA PRO A 245 12.65 -23.74 23.41
C PRO A 245 13.94 -24.14 22.68
N PHE A 246 13.82 -24.92 21.61
CA PHE A 246 14.92 -25.35 20.76
C PHE A 246 15.22 -24.36 19.60
N ALA A 247 14.44 -23.27 19.46
CA ALA A 247 14.67 -22.21 18.48
C ALA A 247 14.63 -20.82 19.16
N PRO A 248 15.76 -20.32 19.71
CA PRO A 248 15.83 -19.03 20.39
C PRO A 248 15.43 -17.88 19.45
N GLY A 249 14.42 -17.09 19.83
CA GLY A 249 13.95 -15.93 19.06
C GLY A 249 12.77 -16.19 18.11
N ALA A 250 12.28 -17.43 18.02
CA ALA A 250 11.13 -17.79 17.20
C ALA A 250 9.81 -17.21 17.76
N LYS A 251 8.97 -16.64 16.88
CA LYS A 251 7.63 -16.11 17.25
C LYS A 251 6.62 -17.17 17.72
N GLY A 252 6.91 -18.46 17.52
CA GLY A 252 6.09 -19.56 18.04
C GLY A 252 4.84 -19.85 17.21
N ASN A 253 3.74 -20.18 17.87
CA ASN A 253 2.46 -20.55 17.24
C ASN A 253 1.90 -19.48 16.30
N ALA A 254 1.13 -19.90 15.30
CA ALA A 254 0.25 -18.99 14.56
C ALA A 254 -0.73 -18.28 15.52
N SER A 255 -0.94 -16.98 15.29
CA SER A 255 -1.90 -16.17 16.03
C SER A 255 -3.35 -16.52 15.68
N THR A 256 -4.17 -16.85 16.67
CA THR A 256 -5.60 -17.17 16.47
C THR A 256 -6.36 -15.99 15.85
N GLU A 257 -6.07 -14.76 16.26
CA GLU A 257 -6.67 -13.55 15.70
C GLU A 257 -6.35 -13.38 14.21
N ASP A 258 -5.12 -13.72 13.81
CA ASP A 258 -4.65 -13.57 12.43
C ASP A 258 -5.35 -14.60 11.52
N LEU A 259 -5.54 -15.84 12.00
CA LEU A 259 -6.31 -16.89 11.31
C LEU A 259 -7.79 -16.54 11.17
N VAL A 260 -8.44 -16.13 12.27
CA VAL A 260 -9.87 -15.76 12.26
C VAL A 260 -10.11 -14.63 11.28
N TYR A 261 -9.25 -13.61 11.26
CA TYR A 261 -9.34 -12.51 10.30
C TYR A 261 -9.17 -12.98 8.86
N MET A 262 -8.16 -13.82 8.56
CA MET A 262 -7.96 -14.35 7.22
C MET A 262 -9.22 -15.10 6.72
N PHE A 263 -9.77 -16.01 7.54
CA PHE A 263 -10.96 -16.78 7.16
C PHE A 263 -12.21 -15.91 7.04
N ASP A 264 -12.44 -14.98 7.98
CA ASP A 264 -13.59 -14.06 7.93
C ASP A 264 -13.54 -13.17 6.68
N ARG A 265 -12.36 -12.63 6.33
CA ARG A 265 -12.15 -11.84 5.11
C ARG A 265 -12.29 -12.67 3.83
N ALA A 266 -12.01 -13.96 3.89
CA ALA A 266 -12.24 -14.91 2.81
C ALA A 266 -13.69 -15.44 2.73
N GLY A 267 -14.57 -15.03 3.64
CA GLY A 267 -15.97 -15.49 3.69
C GLY A 267 -16.15 -16.91 4.25
N VAL A 268 -15.15 -17.42 4.97
CA VAL A 268 -15.16 -18.75 5.62
C VAL A 268 -15.52 -18.60 7.08
N HIS A 269 -16.54 -19.34 7.54
CA HIS A 269 -17.07 -19.15 8.89
C HIS A 269 -16.28 -19.94 9.92
N THR A 270 -15.80 -19.30 10.99
CA THR A 270 -15.13 -19.95 12.13
C THR A 270 -16.00 -20.00 13.39
N GLY A 271 -17.03 -19.14 13.50
CA GLY A 271 -17.85 -19.01 14.71
C GLY A 271 -17.22 -18.19 15.85
N VAL A 272 -16.00 -17.67 15.65
CA VAL A 272 -15.23 -16.95 16.67
C VAL A 272 -15.43 -15.43 16.52
N ASN A 273 -15.71 -14.75 17.62
CA ASN A 273 -15.81 -13.30 17.68
C ASN A 273 -14.42 -12.66 17.79
N LEU A 274 -13.93 -12.11 16.66
CA LEU A 274 -12.59 -11.52 16.56
C LEU A 274 -12.34 -10.37 17.55
N SER A 275 -13.33 -9.49 17.77
CA SER A 275 -13.20 -8.37 18.72
C SER A 275 -13.00 -8.87 20.15
N LYS A 276 -13.80 -9.84 20.59
CA LYS A 276 -13.62 -10.47 21.91
C LYS A 276 -12.26 -11.14 22.00
N LEU A 277 -11.87 -11.91 20.99
CA LEU A 277 -10.59 -12.62 20.95
C LEU A 277 -9.40 -11.65 21.04
N ALA A 278 -9.39 -10.56 20.27
CA ALA A 278 -8.36 -9.53 20.34
C ALA A 278 -8.28 -8.88 21.74
N ALA A 279 -9.42 -8.72 22.43
CA ALA A 279 -9.45 -8.24 23.81
C ALA A 279 -8.89 -9.29 24.80
N VAL A 280 -9.11 -10.59 24.57
CA VAL A 280 -8.46 -11.66 25.34
C VAL A 280 -6.96 -11.64 25.13
N GLY A 281 -6.52 -11.54 23.87
CA GLY A 281 -5.10 -11.43 23.50
C GLY A 281 -4.40 -10.26 24.18
N ALA A 282 -4.99 -9.07 24.12
CA ALA A 282 -4.45 -7.90 24.82
C ALA A 282 -4.41 -8.09 26.35
N TRP A 283 -5.44 -8.71 26.93
CA TRP A 283 -5.50 -8.97 28.37
C TRP A 283 -4.43 -9.96 28.83
N ILE A 284 -4.21 -11.06 28.10
CA ILE A 284 -3.19 -12.05 28.49
C ILE A 284 -1.79 -11.48 28.26
N SER A 285 -1.55 -10.76 27.17
CA SER A 285 -0.31 -10.02 26.93
C SER A 285 0.03 -9.05 28.08
N ASP A 286 -0.95 -8.32 28.61
CA ASP A 286 -0.78 -7.46 29.79
C ASP A 286 -0.40 -8.27 31.05
N LYS A 287 -1.09 -9.39 31.31
CA LYS A 287 -0.77 -10.27 32.45
C LYS A 287 0.63 -10.89 32.37
N LEU A 288 1.10 -11.16 31.16
CA LEU A 288 2.43 -11.70 30.91
C LEU A 288 3.51 -10.61 30.81
N SER A 289 3.11 -9.35 30.70
CA SER A 289 4.00 -8.21 30.43
C SER A 289 4.82 -8.42 29.15
N GLN A 290 4.18 -9.00 28.12
CA GLN A 290 4.76 -9.25 26.80
C GLN A 290 3.82 -8.68 25.72
N PRO A 291 4.33 -8.02 24.68
CA PRO A 291 3.47 -7.53 23.60
C PRO A 291 2.81 -8.71 22.87
N THR A 292 1.60 -8.48 22.35
CA THR A 292 0.95 -9.44 21.45
C THR A 292 1.77 -9.61 20.18
N SER A 293 1.98 -10.84 19.72
CA SER A 293 2.61 -11.13 18.43
C SER A 293 1.59 -11.13 17.28
N SER A 294 0.29 -11.09 17.61
CA SER A 294 -0.79 -10.95 16.64
C SER A 294 -0.77 -9.58 15.97
N ARG A 295 -0.63 -9.57 14.64
CA ARG A 295 -0.71 -8.37 13.82
C ARG A 295 -2.14 -7.81 13.80
N VAL A 296 -3.13 -8.71 13.69
CA VAL A 296 -4.54 -8.34 13.65
C VAL A 296 -5.02 -7.89 15.02
N GLY A 297 -4.72 -8.65 16.07
CA GLY A 297 -5.09 -8.35 17.45
C GLY A 297 -4.60 -6.96 17.88
N ALA A 298 -3.35 -6.61 17.56
CA ALA A 298 -2.81 -5.28 17.82
C ALA A 298 -3.61 -4.17 17.10
N ALA A 299 -3.95 -4.37 15.81
CA ALA A 299 -4.67 -3.39 15.01
C ALA A 299 -6.14 -3.23 15.45
N VAL A 300 -6.84 -4.35 15.66
CA VAL A 300 -8.25 -4.39 16.09
C VAL A 300 -8.38 -3.79 17.49
N PHE A 301 -7.53 -4.20 18.44
CA PHE A 301 -7.56 -3.67 19.79
C PHE A 301 -7.19 -2.17 19.86
N SER A 302 -6.24 -1.71 19.03
CA SER A 302 -5.89 -0.29 18.94
C SER A 302 -6.99 0.56 18.33
N LYS A 303 -7.69 0.05 17.31
CA LYS A 303 -8.88 0.68 16.72
C LYS A 303 -9.98 0.80 17.77
N GLU A 304 -10.24 -0.26 18.53
CA GLU A 304 -11.22 -0.24 19.61
C GLU A 304 -10.81 0.67 20.78
N ARG A 305 -9.53 0.76 21.14
CA ARG A 305 -9.04 1.73 22.14
C ARG A 305 -9.12 3.19 21.68
N ARG A 306 -8.87 3.45 20.39
CA ARG A 306 -9.07 4.80 19.79
C ARG A 306 -10.54 5.19 19.78
N VAL A 307 -11.44 4.22 19.56
CA VAL A 307 -12.89 4.41 19.71
C VAL A 307 -13.29 4.55 21.20
N LYS A 308 -12.58 3.89 22.13
CA LYS A 308 -12.84 3.89 23.59
C LYS A 308 -12.09 4.96 24.41
N LYS A 309 -11.45 5.96 23.80
CA LYS A 309 -11.02 7.19 24.52
C LYS A 309 -11.92 8.38 24.20
N PRO A 310 -13.22 8.39 24.57
CA PRO A 310 -13.78 9.63 25.07
C PRO A 310 -13.09 9.94 26.39
N ARG A 311 -12.55 11.14 26.55
CA ARG A 311 -12.53 11.75 27.88
C ARG A 311 -13.97 11.66 28.38
N GLU A 312 -14.23 10.95 29.47
CA GLU A 312 -15.46 11.14 30.25
C GLU A 312 -15.47 12.59 30.72
N LYS A 313 -15.95 13.48 29.85
CA LYS A 313 -16.62 14.69 30.26
C LYS A 313 -18.02 14.24 30.58
N SER A 314 -18.47 14.44 31.82
CA SER A 314 -19.83 14.14 32.25
C SER A 314 -20.82 14.54 31.14
N HIS A 315 -21.57 13.58 30.59
CA HIS A 315 -22.64 13.87 29.66
C HIS A 315 -23.62 14.81 30.35
N ARG A 316 -23.66 16.09 29.94
CA ARG A 316 -24.74 16.99 30.32
C ARG A 316 -25.96 16.52 29.54
N SER A 317 -26.87 15.80 30.21
CA SER A 317 -28.19 15.50 29.66
C SER A 317 -28.88 16.82 29.31
N LEU A 318 -29.51 16.87 28.14
CA LEU A 318 -30.26 18.03 27.70
C LEU A 318 -31.57 18.13 28.49
N THR A 319 -31.91 19.34 28.96
CA THR A 319 -33.17 19.61 29.65
C THR A 319 -34.23 19.99 28.63
N TRP A 320 -35.24 19.14 28.49
CA TRP A 320 -36.32 19.31 27.51
C TRP A 320 -37.55 19.94 28.15
N GLU A 321 -38.05 21.03 27.57
CA GLU A 321 -39.29 21.69 27.98
C GLU A 321 -40.38 21.48 26.93
N ARG A 322 -41.61 21.21 27.37
CA ARG A 322 -42.73 21.02 26.44
C ARG A 322 -43.17 22.34 25.84
N VAL A 323 -43.19 22.43 24.52
CA VAL A 323 -43.60 23.63 23.77
C VAL A 323 -45.00 23.50 23.22
N LYS A 324 -45.36 22.33 22.68
CA LYS A 324 -46.66 22.09 22.06
C LYS A 324 -47.04 20.61 22.18
N GLU A 325 -48.33 20.35 22.33
CA GLU A 325 -48.91 19.01 22.30
C GLU A 325 -50.19 19.06 21.46
N THR A 326 -50.29 18.19 20.46
CA THR A 326 -51.48 18.03 19.61
C THR A 326 -51.99 16.59 19.67
N ASP A 327 -53.08 16.28 18.97
CA ASP A 327 -53.62 14.91 18.91
C ASP A 327 -52.66 13.98 18.14
N GLY A 328 -51.73 13.38 18.89
CA GLY A 328 -50.76 12.41 18.40
C GLY A 328 -49.32 12.90 18.26
N LEU A 329 -49.00 14.16 18.59
CA LEU A 329 -47.63 14.68 18.58
C LEU A 329 -47.29 15.45 19.87
N ILE A 330 -46.09 15.22 20.38
CA ILE A 330 -45.49 16.01 21.47
C ILE A 330 -44.27 16.74 20.91
N VAL A 331 -44.18 18.05 21.14
CA VAL A 331 -43.05 18.89 20.75
C VAL A 331 -42.36 19.41 22.01
N ASP A 332 -41.11 19.00 22.22
CA ASP A 332 -40.26 19.50 23.29
C ASP A 332 -39.07 20.29 22.70
N GLN A 333 -38.57 21.29 23.43
CA GLN A 333 -37.42 22.10 23.03
C GLN A 333 -36.35 22.12 24.13
N SER A 334 -35.08 22.09 23.73
CA SER A 334 -33.91 22.25 24.60
C SER A 334 -32.91 23.18 23.93
N GLY A 335 -32.96 24.47 24.26
CA GLY A 335 -32.15 25.49 23.58
C GLY A 335 -32.45 25.52 22.08
N ALA A 336 -31.42 25.37 21.25
CA ALA A 336 -31.55 25.35 19.78
C ALA A 336 -31.99 23.99 19.17
N ASN A 337 -32.44 23.05 20.01
CA ASN A 337 -32.88 21.71 19.59
C ASN A 337 -34.38 21.55 19.78
N LEU A 338 -35.09 21.11 18.75
CA LEU A 338 -36.51 20.74 18.81
C LEU A 338 -36.65 19.23 18.66
N ARG A 339 -37.45 18.58 19.51
CA ARG A 339 -37.78 17.16 19.43
C ARG A 339 -39.28 16.99 19.22
N ILE A 340 -39.66 16.31 18.15
CA ILE A 340 -41.04 15.96 17.83
C ILE A 340 -41.21 14.46 18.04
N THR A 341 -42.10 14.09 18.96
CA THR A 341 -42.39 12.71 19.34
C THR A 341 -43.78 12.31 18.84
N MET A 342 -43.87 11.28 18.00
CA MET A 342 -45.14 10.67 17.64
C MET A 342 -45.70 9.90 18.85
N ASN A 343 -46.87 10.32 19.32
CA ASN A 343 -47.46 9.90 20.59
C ASN A 343 -48.79 9.15 20.44
N ARG A 344 -48.83 8.14 19.57
CA ARG A 344 -49.96 7.19 19.45
C ARG A 344 -49.48 5.74 19.62
N PRO A 345 -48.88 5.39 20.76
CA PRO A 345 -48.16 4.12 20.93
C PRO A 345 -49.06 2.88 20.79
N ARG A 346 -50.35 3.00 21.15
CA ARG A 346 -51.34 1.93 21.01
C ARG A 346 -51.66 1.58 19.54
N ASN A 347 -51.50 2.53 18.63
CA ASN A 347 -51.78 2.37 17.20
C ASN A 347 -50.48 2.30 16.37
N GLY A 348 -49.34 1.99 16.99
CA GLY A 348 -48.06 1.90 16.29
C GLY A 348 -47.53 3.23 15.76
N ASN A 349 -48.01 4.36 16.30
CA ASN A 349 -47.73 5.71 15.78
C ASN A 349 -48.10 5.88 14.30
N ALA A 350 -49.19 5.23 13.85
CA ALA A 350 -49.72 5.40 12.50
C ALA A 350 -50.10 6.86 12.22
N LEU A 351 -49.73 7.36 11.04
CA LEU A 351 -49.88 8.74 10.61
C LEU A 351 -51.32 9.02 10.16
N THR A 352 -52.03 9.86 10.92
CA THR A 352 -53.32 10.42 10.52
C THR A 352 -53.11 11.63 9.63
N THR A 353 -54.16 12.04 8.91
CA THR A 353 -54.17 13.29 8.16
C THR A 353 -53.80 14.50 9.02
N ALA A 354 -54.35 14.60 10.24
CA ALA A 354 -54.03 15.67 11.17
C ALA A 354 -52.55 15.66 11.59
N MET A 355 -51.98 14.50 11.91
CA MET A 355 -50.56 14.38 12.25
C MET A 355 -49.65 14.78 11.07
N ILE A 356 -50.02 14.45 9.84
CA ILE A 356 -49.26 14.80 8.62
C ILE A 356 -49.26 16.33 8.43
N GLU A 357 -50.41 16.97 8.58
CA GLU A 357 -50.56 18.42 8.48
C GLU A 357 -49.81 19.13 9.62
N ASP A 358 -49.95 18.66 10.86
CA ASP A 358 -49.25 19.21 12.03
C ASP A 358 -47.72 19.08 11.89
N LEU A 359 -47.21 17.90 11.52
CA LEU A 359 -45.77 17.68 11.32
C LEU A 359 -45.22 18.62 10.24
N THR A 360 -45.96 18.76 9.13
CA THR A 360 -45.59 19.65 8.02
C THR A 360 -45.55 21.11 8.49
N SER A 361 -46.58 21.57 9.21
CA SER A 361 -46.65 22.95 9.71
C SER A 361 -45.52 23.25 10.69
N ILE A 362 -45.28 22.36 11.67
CA ILE A 362 -44.25 22.55 12.69
C ILE A 362 -42.86 22.68 12.05
N ILE A 363 -42.52 21.81 11.11
CA ILE A 363 -41.20 21.84 10.46
C ILE A 363 -41.06 23.08 9.57
N ALA A 364 -42.11 23.47 8.84
CA ALA A 364 -42.12 24.67 8.00
C ALA A 364 -41.99 25.97 8.82
N GLU A 365 -42.68 26.07 9.97
CA GLU A 365 -42.57 27.20 10.89
C GLU A 365 -41.13 27.34 11.44
N VAL A 366 -40.51 26.22 11.78
CA VAL A 366 -39.17 26.16 12.38
C VAL A 366 -38.07 26.43 11.35
N ALA A 367 -38.30 26.17 10.06
CA ALA A 367 -37.33 26.39 8.99
C ALA A 367 -36.78 27.83 8.97
N ASN A 368 -37.62 28.83 9.30
CA ASN A 368 -37.24 30.24 9.32
C ASN A 368 -36.92 30.78 10.73
N ASN A 369 -37.04 29.96 11.76
CA ASN A 369 -36.78 30.38 13.14
C ASN A 369 -35.28 30.29 13.45
N SER A 370 -34.64 31.42 13.77
CA SER A 370 -33.20 31.47 14.10
C SER A 370 -32.86 30.89 15.47
N SER A 371 -33.85 30.72 16.36
CA SER A 371 -33.66 30.13 17.69
C SER A 371 -33.55 28.59 17.67
N VAL A 372 -33.91 27.94 16.56
CA VAL A 372 -33.83 26.49 16.39
C VAL A 372 -32.88 26.16 15.23
N ASN A 373 -31.92 25.28 15.50
CA ASN A 373 -30.93 24.84 14.51
C ASN A 373 -31.12 23.38 14.10
N ARG A 374 -31.76 22.57 14.96
CA ARG A 374 -31.82 21.11 14.82
C ARG A 374 -33.19 20.58 15.20
N ILE A 375 -33.68 19.60 14.44
CA ILE A 375 -34.97 18.94 14.63
C ILE A 375 -34.73 17.44 14.79
N ALA A 376 -35.27 16.83 15.83
CA ALA A 376 -35.22 15.40 16.08
C ALA A 376 -36.63 14.79 16.02
N LEU A 377 -36.81 13.73 15.23
CA LEU A 377 -38.06 12.97 15.14
C LEU A 377 -37.91 11.65 15.89
N THR A 378 -38.86 11.31 16.76
CA THR A 378 -38.89 10.00 17.45
C THR A 378 -40.32 9.52 17.66
N GLY A 379 -40.50 8.27 18.07
CA GLY A 379 -41.78 7.69 18.42
C GLY A 379 -41.85 7.33 19.90
N SER A 380 -43.06 7.22 20.43
CA SER A 380 -43.33 6.65 21.74
C SER A 380 -43.72 5.16 21.63
N GLY A 381 -43.49 4.39 22.69
CA GLY A 381 -43.89 2.98 22.74
C GLY A 381 -43.04 2.06 21.87
N LYS A 382 -43.65 0.97 21.38
CA LYS A 382 -42.94 -0.16 20.74
C LYS A 382 -42.49 0.11 19.31
N PHE A 383 -43.17 1.01 18.59
CA PHE A 383 -42.91 1.29 17.19
C PHE A 383 -42.41 2.72 17.02
N PHE A 384 -41.57 2.95 16.02
CA PHE A 384 -41.25 4.30 15.59
C PHE A 384 -42.46 4.88 14.85
N CYS A 385 -42.87 4.24 13.75
CA CYS A 385 -44.06 4.59 12.98
C CYS A 385 -44.43 3.43 12.05
N THR A 386 -45.69 2.98 12.09
CA THR A 386 -46.20 1.90 11.22
C THR A 386 -46.68 2.37 9.85
N GLY A 387 -46.46 3.64 9.49
CA GLY A 387 -46.91 4.22 8.22
C GLY A 387 -48.30 4.85 8.34
N MET A 388 -49.05 4.87 7.23
CA MET A 388 -50.37 5.51 7.18
C MET A 388 -51.39 4.82 8.09
N ASP A 389 -52.26 5.61 8.73
CA ASP A 389 -53.42 5.09 9.45
C ASP A 389 -54.51 4.63 8.45
N LEU A 390 -54.65 3.31 8.30
CA LEU A 390 -55.60 2.68 7.38
C LEU A 390 -56.97 2.41 8.03
N SER A 391 -57.20 2.81 9.28
CA SER A 391 -58.35 2.34 10.07
C SER A 391 -59.67 3.10 9.86
N LYS A 392 -59.65 4.33 9.32
CA LYS A 392 -60.85 5.19 9.26
C LYS A 392 -61.26 5.68 7.86
N SER A 393 -60.40 5.53 6.84
CA SER A 393 -60.74 5.73 5.42
C SER A 393 -59.53 5.36 4.56
N THR A 394 -59.61 4.30 3.76
CA THR A 394 -58.56 3.95 2.78
C THR A 394 -58.85 4.68 1.46
N PRO A 395 -57.95 5.55 0.98
CA PRO A 395 -58.10 6.17 -0.34
C PRO A 395 -57.82 5.21 -1.50
N VAL A 396 -57.32 4.01 -1.20
CA VAL A 396 -57.20 2.89 -2.14
C VAL A 396 -58.60 2.50 -2.61
N GLY A 397 -58.91 2.78 -3.88
CA GLY A 397 -60.23 2.54 -4.50
C GLY A 397 -61.24 3.68 -4.39
N GLY A 398 -60.83 4.88 -3.93
CA GLY A 398 -61.66 6.11 -3.97
C GLY A 398 -61.57 6.85 -5.31
N ASN A 399 -62.36 7.93 -5.48
CA ASN A 399 -62.25 8.82 -6.66
C ASN A 399 -60.88 9.51 -6.73
N ASP A 400 -60.42 9.83 -7.95
CA ASP A 400 -59.10 10.40 -8.25
C ASP A 400 -58.72 11.61 -7.38
N ASP A 401 -59.68 12.47 -7.06
CA ASP A 401 -59.47 13.66 -6.22
C ASP A 401 -58.96 13.32 -4.81
N VAL A 402 -59.46 12.22 -4.22
CA VAL A 402 -59.08 11.80 -2.85
C VAL A 402 -57.67 11.20 -2.84
N ALA A 403 -57.33 10.42 -3.87
CA ALA A 403 -55.99 9.87 -4.04
C ALA A 403 -54.95 10.96 -4.28
N GLN A 404 -55.27 11.95 -5.15
CA GLN A 404 -54.40 13.09 -5.41
C GLN A 404 -54.20 13.96 -4.17
N ALA A 405 -55.26 14.24 -3.41
CA ALA A 405 -55.16 14.99 -2.16
C ALA A 405 -54.26 14.30 -1.13
N GLN A 406 -54.30 12.97 -1.04
CA GLN A 406 -53.42 12.23 -0.14
C GLN A 406 -51.96 12.21 -0.63
N PHE A 407 -51.74 12.01 -1.94
CA PHE A 407 -50.40 12.09 -2.53
C PHE A 407 -49.75 13.44 -2.23
N ASN A 408 -50.46 14.54 -2.49
CA ASN A 408 -49.96 15.91 -2.26
C ASN A 408 -49.61 16.14 -0.78
N ARG A 409 -50.39 15.60 0.17
CA ARG A 409 -50.11 15.71 1.61
C ARG A 409 -48.82 14.99 2.00
N LEU A 410 -48.63 13.76 1.52
CA LEU A 410 -47.45 12.95 1.82
C LEU A 410 -46.19 13.48 1.16
N GLU A 411 -46.29 13.86 -0.12
CA GLU A 411 -45.19 14.50 -0.84
C GLU A 411 -44.76 15.77 -0.11
N ARG A 412 -45.71 16.65 0.25
CA ARG A 412 -45.42 17.88 0.99
C ARG A 412 -44.74 17.61 2.32
N LEU A 413 -45.18 16.62 3.09
CA LEU A 413 -44.55 16.27 4.37
C LEU A 413 -43.09 15.86 4.20
N PHE A 414 -42.80 14.87 3.35
CA PHE A 414 -41.44 14.39 3.20
C PHE A 414 -40.53 15.42 2.53
N ASP A 415 -41.05 16.22 1.60
CA ASP A 415 -40.30 17.29 0.94
C ASP A 415 -39.95 18.42 1.91
N THR A 416 -40.86 18.74 2.85
CA THR A 416 -40.61 19.72 3.92
C THR A 416 -39.51 19.25 4.87
N ILE A 417 -39.42 17.95 5.17
CA ILE A 417 -38.33 17.39 5.98
C ILE A 417 -37.00 17.46 5.23
N ASP A 418 -36.98 16.93 4.00
CA ASP A 418 -35.76 16.80 3.19
C ASP A 418 -35.14 18.16 2.83
N LYS A 419 -35.98 19.15 2.47
CA LYS A 419 -35.56 20.51 2.12
C LYS A 419 -35.42 21.45 3.32
N SER A 420 -35.60 20.94 4.54
CA SER A 420 -35.45 21.78 5.74
C SER A 420 -34.04 22.38 5.80
N PRO A 421 -33.88 23.70 6.00
CA PRO A 421 -32.55 24.30 6.20
C PRO A 421 -31.92 23.90 7.54
N LYS A 422 -32.70 23.26 8.43
CA LYS A 422 -32.25 22.75 9.72
C LYS A 422 -31.76 21.31 9.56
N VAL A 423 -30.83 20.89 10.43
CA VAL A 423 -30.42 19.48 10.47
C VAL A 423 -31.53 18.65 11.13
N THR A 424 -31.94 17.58 10.46
CA THR A 424 -33.01 16.68 10.87
C THR A 424 -32.44 15.31 11.27
N ILE A 425 -32.85 14.79 12.43
CA ILE A 425 -32.39 13.51 12.97
C ILE A 425 -33.59 12.61 13.27
N ALA A 426 -33.68 11.43 12.66
CA ALA A 426 -34.63 10.40 13.04
C ALA A 426 -34.01 9.48 14.12
N ALA A 427 -34.59 9.48 15.32
CA ALA A 427 -34.25 8.58 16.42
C ALA A 427 -35.30 7.47 16.51
N LEU A 428 -35.02 6.32 15.87
CA LEU A 428 -35.94 5.19 15.78
C LEU A 428 -35.92 4.37 17.08
N ASN A 429 -36.93 4.59 17.92
CA ASN A 429 -37.19 3.86 19.17
C ASN A 429 -37.68 2.43 18.95
N GLY A 430 -38.09 2.07 17.74
CA GLY A 430 -38.67 0.78 17.42
C GLY A 430 -38.88 0.59 15.91
N PRO A 431 -39.52 -0.51 15.49
CA PRO A 431 -39.68 -0.83 14.07
C PRO A 431 -40.45 0.24 13.29
N ALA A 432 -40.14 0.38 12.00
CA ALA A 432 -40.76 1.32 11.08
C ALA A 432 -41.27 0.62 9.81
N PHE A 433 -42.45 1.01 9.34
CA PHE A 433 -43.08 0.41 8.16
C PHE A 433 -43.55 1.48 7.18
N GLY A 434 -43.37 1.21 5.88
CA GLY A 434 -43.81 2.05 4.77
C GLY A 434 -43.56 3.55 4.97
N GLY A 435 -44.62 4.36 5.10
CA GLY A 435 -44.50 5.81 5.38
C GLY A 435 -43.63 6.18 6.59
N GLY A 436 -43.53 5.31 7.61
CA GLY A 436 -42.61 5.50 8.74
C GLY A 436 -41.14 5.31 8.36
N VAL A 437 -40.85 4.45 7.37
CA VAL A 437 -39.53 4.39 6.72
C VAL A 437 -39.27 5.68 5.95
N GLY A 438 -40.27 6.21 5.23
CA GLY A 438 -40.20 7.52 4.59
C GLY A 438 -39.81 8.64 5.55
N LEU A 439 -40.43 8.70 6.74
CA LEU A 439 -40.10 9.72 7.76
C LEU A 439 -38.66 9.63 8.22
N ALA A 440 -38.16 8.41 8.45
CA ALA A 440 -36.78 8.19 8.85
C ALA A 440 -35.78 8.59 7.76
N PHE A 441 -36.08 8.24 6.50
CA PHE A 441 -35.17 8.42 5.37
C PHE A 441 -35.32 9.77 4.64
N ALA A 442 -36.34 10.57 4.97
CA ALA A 442 -36.37 11.98 4.61
C ALA A 442 -35.48 12.84 5.52
N CYS A 443 -35.18 12.37 6.75
CA CYS A 443 -34.26 13.07 7.66
C CYS A 443 -32.79 12.94 7.21
N ASP A 444 -31.94 13.89 7.58
CA ASP A 444 -30.51 13.90 7.27
C ASP A 444 -29.75 12.78 7.98
N LEU A 445 -30.06 12.58 9.27
CA LEU A 445 -29.37 11.61 10.13
C LEU A 445 -30.35 10.62 10.76
N ARG A 446 -29.90 9.39 11.03
CA ARG A 446 -30.66 8.34 11.72
C ARG A 446 -29.85 7.66 12.81
N LEU A 447 -30.49 7.49 13.96
CA LEU A 447 -30.04 6.71 15.11
C LEU A 447 -31.15 5.69 15.40
N CYS A 448 -30.81 4.46 15.76
CA CYS A 448 -31.84 3.46 16.01
C CYS A 448 -31.48 2.47 17.10
N VAL A 449 -32.50 1.93 17.78
CA VAL A 449 -32.31 0.78 18.66
C VAL A 449 -32.10 -0.49 17.82
N LYS A 450 -31.39 -1.47 18.36
CA LYS A 450 -31.09 -2.75 17.71
C LYS A 450 -32.34 -3.51 17.22
N GLY A 451 -33.47 -3.30 17.90
CA GLY A 451 -34.78 -3.86 17.52
C GLY A 451 -35.54 -3.11 16.43
N ALA A 452 -35.08 -1.93 15.98
CA ALA A 452 -35.80 -1.05 15.05
C ALA A 452 -35.63 -1.48 13.58
N LYS A 453 -36.18 -2.65 13.23
CA LYS A 453 -36.22 -3.10 11.84
C LYS A 453 -37.06 -2.15 10.98
N VAL A 454 -36.61 -1.89 9.75
CA VAL A 454 -37.36 -1.11 8.77
C VAL A 454 -37.92 -2.05 7.70
N THR A 455 -39.14 -1.83 7.23
CA THR A 455 -39.76 -2.71 6.23
C THR A 455 -40.60 -1.91 5.24
N LEU A 456 -40.32 -2.09 3.95
CA LEU A 456 -41.12 -1.55 2.85
C LEU A 456 -42.29 -2.52 2.60
N SER A 457 -43.27 -2.49 3.51
CA SER A 457 -44.36 -3.47 3.58
C SER A 457 -45.45 -3.28 2.54
N GLU A 458 -45.43 -2.19 1.76
CA GLU A 458 -46.42 -1.84 0.75
C GLU A 458 -46.67 -2.97 -0.25
N ALA A 459 -45.61 -3.64 -0.71
CA ALA A 459 -45.72 -4.74 -1.67
C ALA A 459 -46.49 -5.95 -1.09
N LYS A 460 -46.49 -6.14 0.24
CA LYS A 460 -47.31 -7.19 0.89
C LYS A 460 -48.81 -6.88 0.86
N LEU A 461 -49.17 -5.62 0.61
CA LEU A 461 -50.55 -5.13 0.55
C LEU A 461 -50.99 -4.85 -0.90
N GLY A 462 -50.21 -5.24 -1.91
CA GLY A 462 -50.48 -4.93 -3.31
C GLY A 462 -50.22 -3.48 -3.70
N LEU A 463 -49.49 -2.74 -2.88
CA LEU A 463 -49.09 -1.34 -3.11
C LEU A 463 -47.58 -1.27 -3.41
N CYS A 464 -47.08 -0.12 -3.83
CA CYS A 464 -45.65 0.14 -3.90
C CYS A 464 -45.28 1.36 -3.02
N PRO A 465 -44.03 1.46 -2.54
CA PRO A 465 -43.55 2.59 -1.74
C PRO A 465 -43.32 3.85 -2.62
N ALA A 466 -44.33 4.25 -3.40
CA ALA A 466 -44.22 5.26 -4.45
C ALA A 466 -43.69 6.60 -3.93
N THR A 467 -44.32 7.15 -2.89
CA THR A 467 -44.02 8.49 -2.36
C THR A 467 -42.70 8.57 -1.60
N ILE A 468 -42.23 7.46 -1.04
CA ILE A 468 -41.01 7.40 -0.23
C ILE A 468 -39.78 6.93 -1.02
N SER A 469 -40.00 6.37 -2.21
CA SER A 469 -38.97 5.75 -3.05
C SER A 469 -37.79 6.69 -3.33
N LYS A 470 -38.05 7.97 -3.60
CA LYS A 470 -37.00 8.96 -3.90
C LYS A 470 -35.98 9.12 -2.77
N TYR A 471 -36.43 9.04 -1.52
CA TYR A 471 -35.57 9.18 -0.34
C TYR A 471 -34.87 7.85 -0.04
N VAL A 472 -35.60 6.74 -0.05
CA VAL A 472 -35.03 5.44 0.28
C VAL A 472 -33.97 5.03 -0.75
N ILE A 473 -34.23 5.20 -2.05
CA ILE A 473 -33.30 4.81 -3.12
C ILE A 473 -32.04 5.68 -3.12
N ARG A 474 -32.18 7.00 -2.88
CA ARG A 474 -31.05 7.92 -2.72
C ARG A 474 -30.07 7.41 -1.66
N GLU A 475 -30.60 6.97 -0.52
CA GLU A 475 -29.80 6.60 0.63
C GLU A 475 -29.27 5.16 0.53
N TRP A 476 -30.11 4.21 0.13
CA TRP A 476 -29.80 2.78 0.16
C TRP A 476 -29.05 2.30 -1.09
N GLY A 477 -29.12 3.07 -2.16
CA GLY A 477 -28.64 2.70 -3.48
C GLY A 477 -29.60 1.75 -4.21
N VAL A 478 -29.49 1.73 -5.54
CA VAL A 478 -30.41 0.99 -6.42
C VAL A 478 -30.43 -0.51 -6.14
N PRO A 479 -29.31 -1.24 -6.02
CA PRO A 479 -29.35 -2.70 -5.86
C PRO A 479 -30.03 -3.16 -4.57
N PHE A 480 -29.73 -2.48 -3.46
CA PHE A 480 -30.29 -2.85 -2.16
C PHE A 480 -31.76 -2.46 -2.05
N SER A 481 -32.12 -1.28 -2.57
CA SER A 481 -33.53 -0.86 -2.64
C SER A 481 -34.34 -1.81 -3.50
N ARG A 482 -33.82 -2.24 -4.65
CA ARG A 482 -34.47 -3.22 -5.52
C ARG A 482 -34.77 -4.51 -4.76
N GLU A 483 -33.79 -5.06 -4.06
CA GLU A 483 -33.98 -6.27 -3.27
C GLU A 483 -35.02 -6.06 -2.16
N ALA A 484 -34.86 -5.04 -1.31
CA ALA A 484 -35.74 -4.81 -0.17
C ALA A 484 -37.18 -4.45 -0.56
N ILE A 485 -37.38 -3.72 -1.67
CA ILE A 485 -38.71 -3.39 -2.21
C ILE A 485 -39.38 -4.64 -2.77
N LEU A 486 -38.67 -5.42 -3.60
CA LEU A 486 -39.25 -6.59 -4.27
C LEU A 486 -39.51 -7.75 -3.31
N THR A 487 -38.70 -7.92 -2.27
CA THR A 487 -38.89 -8.98 -1.28
C THR A 487 -39.78 -8.55 -0.10
N ALA A 488 -39.97 -7.24 0.10
CA ALA A 488 -40.63 -6.64 1.25
C ALA A 488 -40.13 -7.21 2.60
N ARG A 489 -38.87 -7.64 2.65
CA ARG A 489 -38.29 -8.24 3.85
C ARG A 489 -37.99 -7.16 4.91
N PRO A 490 -37.98 -7.52 6.20
CA PRO A 490 -37.43 -6.65 7.22
C PRO A 490 -35.92 -6.46 7.01
N VAL A 491 -35.49 -5.21 6.96
CA VAL A 491 -34.08 -4.82 6.95
C VAL A 491 -33.65 -4.45 8.37
N THR A 492 -32.54 -5.02 8.81
CA THR A 492 -32.04 -4.84 10.18
C THR A 492 -31.23 -3.54 10.34
N PRO A 493 -31.22 -2.93 11.53
CA PRO A 493 -30.32 -1.83 11.87
C PRO A 493 -28.84 -2.08 11.53
N SER A 494 -28.35 -3.31 11.73
CA SER A 494 -26.96 -3.68 11.45
C SER A 494 -26.64 -3.65 9.96
N GLU A 495 -27.55 -4.10 9.09
CA GLU A 495 -27.38 -3.99 7.63
C GLU A 495 -27.32 -2.53 7.18
N LEU A 496 -28.20 -1.69 7.73
CA LEU A 496 -28.22 -0.25 7.43
C LEU A 496 -26.96 0.47 7.95
N HIS A 497 -26.46 0.07 9.12
CA HIS A 497 -25.22 0.62 9.67
C HIS A 497 -23.99 0.21 8.84
N ALA A 498 -23.92 -1.05 8.38
CA ALA A 498 -22.86 -1.53 7.50
C ALA A 498 -22.82 -0.78 6.16
N LYS A 499 -23.96 -0.23 5.71
CA LYS A 499 -24.06 0.61 4.51
C LYS A 499 -23.78 2.10 4.76
N GLY A 500 -23.60 2.51 6.02
CA GLY A 500 -23.38 3.90 6.39
C GLY A 500 -24.64 4.78 6.36
N VAL A 501 -25.84 4.23 6.17
CA VAL A 501 -27.10 5.01 6.12
C VAL A 501 -27.73 5.25 7.49
N VAL A 502 -27.25 4.53 8.51
CA VAL A 502 -27.57 4.71 9.94
C VAL A 502 -26.27 4.97 10.69
N MET A 503 -26.21 6.09 11.42
CA MET A 503 -24.99 6.56 12.09
C MET A 503 -24.67 5.78 13.36
N SER A 504 -25.69 5.31 14.07
CA SER A 504 -25.52 4.60 15.33
C SER A 504 -26.66 3.63 15.58
N VAL A 505 -26.29 2.42 16.02
CA VAL A 505 -27.22 1.41 16.52
C VAL A 505 -26.94 1.23 18.02
N VAL A 506 -27.97 1.43 18.84
CA VAL A 506 -27.89 1.35 20.31
C VAL A 506 -28.73 0.21 20.85
N GLU A 507 -28.48 -0.23 22.09
CA GLU A 507 -29.17 -1.41 22.65
C GLU A 507 -30.64 -1.12 23.00
N ASP A 508 -30.94 0.03 23.61
CA ASP A 508 -32.27 0.35 24.13
C ASP A 508 -32.64 1.84 24.00
N GLN A 509 -33.87 2.18 24.42
CA GLN A 509 -34.43 3.53 24.32
C GLN A 509 -33.68 4.57 25.18
N THR A 510 -33.17 4.17 26.34
CA THR A 510 -32.39 5.06 27.22
C THR A 510 -31.09 5.43 26.52
N LYS A 511 -30.41 4.44 25.95
CA LYS A 511 -29.21 4.66 25.13
C LYS A 511 -29.50 5.43 23.84
N LEU A 512 -30.70 5.31 23.27
CA LEU A 512 -31.10 6.13 22.13
C LEU A 512 -31.21 7.61 22.52
N THR A 513 -31.76 7.89 23.70
CA THR A 513 -31.86 9.26 24.22
C THR A 513 -30.48 9.84 24.52
N GLU A 514 -29.60 9.08 25.18
CA GLU A 514 -28.21 9.49 25.42
C GLU A 514 -27.45 9.75 24.10
N ALA A 515 -27.63 8.88 23.11
CA ALA A 515 -27.01 9.02 21.79
C ALA A 515 -27.53 10.25 21.06
N LEU A 516 -28.84 10.50 21.10
CA LEU A 516 -29.46 11.69 20.52
C LEU A 516 -28.90 12.96 21.16
N ASP A 517 -28.90 13.05 22.50
CA ASP A 517 -28.33 14.19 23.24
C ASP A 517 -26.85 14.41 22.86
N SER A 518 -26.08 13.34 22.76
CA SER A 518 -24.67 13.41 22.36
C SER A 518 -24.50 13.95 20.93
N TRP A 519 -25.34 13.55 19.98
CA TRP A 519 -25.31 14.07 18.61
C TRP A 519 -25.71 15.55 18.54
N LEU A 520 -26.76 15.93 19.27
CA LEU A 520 -27.20 17.32 19.36
C LEU A 520 -26.13 18.23 19.97
N VAL A 521 -25.43 17.77 21.02
CA VAL A 521 -24.31 18.50 21.63
C VAL A 521 -23.12 18.58 20.68
N LYS A 522 -22.81 17.52 19.93
CA LYS A 522 -21.72 17.52 18.96
C LYS A 522 -21.95 18.52 17.82
N LEU A 523 -23.19 18.67 17.36
CA LEU A 523 -23.54 19.61 16.30
C LEU A 523 -23.44 21.08 16.72
N ARG A 524 -23.24 21.39 18.01
CA ARG A 524 -23.00 22.77 18.50
C ARG A 524 -21.67 23.35 18.03
N SER A 525 -20.69 22.51 17.70
CA SER A 525 -19.38 22.97 17.21
C SER A 525 -19.37 23.25 15.71
N VAL A 526 -20.51 23.10 15.03
CA VAL A 526 -20.63 23.30 13.57
C VAL A 526 -21.63 24.42 13.29
N SER A 527 -21.27 25.32 12.37
CA SER A 527 -22.12 26.46 12.00
C SER A 527 -23.45 25.99 11.37
N PRO A 528 -24.62 26.45 11.88
CA PRO A 528 -25.91 26.16 11.27
C PRO A 528 -25.98 26.59 9.80
N GLU A 529 -25.38 27.74 9.47
CA GLU A 529 -25.36 28.26 8.10
C GLU A 529 -24.48 27.42 7.19
N ALA A 530 -23.33 26.94 7.68
CA ALA A 530 -22.48 26.04 6.92
C ALA A 530 -23.17 24.68 6.68
N LEU A 531 -23.95 24.20 7.65
CA LEU A 531 -24.75 22.98 7.50
C LEU A 531 -25.87 23.16 6.47
N ARG A 532 -26.57 24.29 6.45
CA ARG A 532 -27.56 24.62 5.40
C ARG A 532 -26.92 24.56 4.01
N MET A 533 -25.82 25.29 3.80
CA MET A 533 -25.11 25.30 2.53
C MET A 533 -24.59 23.90 2.14
N SER A 534 -24.12 23.12 3.13
CA SER A 534 -23.66 21.74 2.90
C SER A 534 -24.80 20.83 2.44
N LYS A 535 -26.00 20.98 3.02
CA LYS A 535 -27.19 20.25 2.57
C LYS A 535 -27.55 20.60 1.14
N GLU A 536 -27.52 21.87 0.78
CA GLU A 536 -27.79 22.32 -0.60
C GLU A 536 -26.78 21.77 -1.62
N LEU A 537 -25.49 21.67 -1.24
CA LEU A 537 -24.47 21.00 -2.06
C LEU A 537 -24.78 19.51 -2.26
N ILE A 538 -25.17 18.80 -1.19
CA ILE A 538 -25.51 17.37 -1.25
C ILE A 538 -26.74 17.16 -2.13
N THR A 539 -27.78 17.97 -1.95
CA THR A 539 -28.99 17.91 -2.77
C THR A 539 -28.66 18.21 -4.24
N SER A 540 -27.88 19.26 -4.52
CA SER A 540 -27.51 19.61 -5.89
C SER A 540 -26.63 18.56 -6.56
N ALA A 541 -25.77 17.87 -5.80
CA ALA A 541 -24.97 16.77 -6.35
C ALA A 541 -25.84 15.58 -6.74
N TRP A 542 -26.91 15.32 -5.98
CA TRP A 542 -27.88 14.28 -6.32
C TRP A 542 -28.78 14.67 -7.50
N THR A 543 -29.32 15.89 -7.53
CA THR A 543 -30.30 16.30 -8.55
C THR A 543 -29.67 16.73 -9.86
N HIS A 544 -28.46 17.29 -9.82
CA HIS A 544 -27.80 17.92 -10.97
C HIS A 544 -26.35 17.42 -11.17
N GLY A 545 -25.99 16.25 -10.64
CA GLY A 545 -24.64 15.70 -10.70
C GLY A 545 -24.07 15.69 -12.13
N GLY A 546 -22.98 16.41 -12.37
CA GLY A 546 -22.35 16.52 -13.68
C GLY A 546 -23.00 17.52 -14.65
N HIS A 547 -24.05 18.24 -14.23
CA HIS A 547 -24.74 19.25 -15.05
C HIS A 547 -24.36 20.70 -14.65
N PRO A 548 -24.52 21.69 -15.56
CA PRO A 548 -24.17 23.10 -15.29
C PRO A 548 -24.86 23.71 -14.06
N GLU A 549 -26.07 23.25 -13.72
CA GLU A 549 -26.83 23.70 -12.54
C GLU A 549 -26.10 23.39 -11.23
N GLN A 550 -25.36 22.27 -11.17
CA GLN A 550 -24.52 21.95 -10.01
C GLN A 550 -23.35 22.93 -9.89
N ALA A 551 -22.65 23.22 -10.98
CA ALA A 551 -21.55 24.17 -10.99
C ALA A 551 -22.03 25.59 -10.60
N ASN A 552 -23.21 26.00 -11.07
CA ASN A 552 -23.84 27.26 -10.69
C ASN A 552 -24.20 27.31 -9.20
N THR A 553 -24.73 26.22 -8.66
CA THR A 553 -25.05 26.10 -7.22
C THR A 553 -23.77 26.19 -6.37
N ILE A 554 -22.72 25.44 -6.73
CA ILE A 554 -21.42 25.49 -6.06
C ILE A 554 -20.85 26.91 -6.06
N LYS A 555 -20.86 27.58 -7.22
CA LYS A 555 -20.37 28.96 -7.36
C LYS A 555 -21.16 29.94 -6.50
N THR A 556 -22.48 29.81 -6.47
CA THR A 556 -23.37 30.68 -5.68
C THR A 556 -23.08 30.55 -4.18
N LEU A 557 -23.00 29.31 -3.69
CA LEU A 557 -22.71 29.02 -2.29
C LEU A 557 -21.29 29.41 -1.87
N PHE A 558 -20.30 29.20 -2.75
CA PHE A 558 -18.93 29.67 -2.50
C PHE A 558 -18.88 31.19 -2.33
N ASN A 559 -19.54 31.94 -3.21
CA ASN A 559 -19.62 33.39 -3.11
C ASN A 559 -20.35 33.85 -1.85
N GLU A 560 -21.40 33.14 -1.43
CA GLU A 560 -22.10 33.42 -0.18
C GLU A 560 -21.19 33.22 1.04
N MET A 561 -20.46 32.10 1.07
CA MET A 561 -19.52 31.75 2.14
C MET A 561 -18.37 32.75 2.30
N MET A 562 -17.90 33.35 1.20
CA MET A 562 -16.76 34.27 1.19
C MET A 562 -17.12 35.73 1.54
N LYS A 563 -18.39 36.06 1.80
CA LYS A 563 -18.78 37.42 2.20
C LYS A 563 -18.17 37.80 3.56
N PRO A 564 -17.71 39.04 3.77
CA PRO A 564 -17.15 39.48 5.06
C PRO A 564 -18.13 39.37 6.24
N SER A 565 -19.43 39.46 5.97
CA SER A 565 -20.51 39.27 6.96
C SER A 565 -20.89 37.80 7.18
N ALA A 566 -20.29 36.86 6.45
CA ALA A 566 -20.62 35.45 6.56
C ALA A 566 -20.10 34.86 7.87
N PRO A 567 -20.82 33.89 8.47
CA PRO A 567 -20.37 33.17 9.67
C PRO A 567 -18.96 32.56 9.55
N GLY A 568 -18.52 32.23 8.32
CA GLY A 568 -17.18 31.71 8.05
C GLY A 568 -16.06 32.64 8.53
N HIS A 569 -16.22 33.96 8.42
CA HIS A 569 -15.23 34.93 8.89
C HIS A 569 -15.02 34.83 10.41
N PHE A 570 -16.11 34.74 11.17
CA PHE A 570 -16.06 34.54 12.63
C PHE A 570 -15.42 33.21 13.01
N GLY A 571 -15.80 32.12 12.35
CA GLY A 571 -15.26 30.79 12.62
C GLY A 571 -13.74 30.70 12.39
N VAL A 572 -13.24 31.30 11.31
CA VAL A 572 -11.80 31.35 11.00
C VAL A 572 -11.04 32.19 12.03
N ASN A 573 -11.58 33.35 12.43
CA ASN A 573 -10.96 34.21 13.44
C ASN A 573 -10.82 33.50 14.80
N GLU A 574 -11.86 32.78 15.24
CA GLU A 574 -11.79 32.02 16.49
C GLU A 574 -10.81 30.84 16.42
N PHE A 575 -10.73 30.16 15.27
CA PHE A 575 -9.76 29.09 15.04
C PHE A 575 -8.31 29.61 15.06
N GLN A 576 -8.02 30.71 14.37
CA GLN A 576 -6.71 31.37 14.39
C GLN A 576 -6.33 31.82 15.81
N ALA A 577 -7.31 32.19 16.63
CA ALA A 577 -7.11 32.53 18.03
C ALA A 577 -7.04 31.32 18.99
N GLY A 578 -7.09 30.08 18.46
CA GLY A 578 -7.00 28.84 19.24
C GLY A 578 -8.22 28.57 20.14
N ARG A 579 -9.36 29.22 19.89
CA ARG A 579 -10.59 29.08 20.69
C ARG A 579 -11.57 28.10 20.03
N ALA A 580 -12.26 27.32 20.85
CA ALA A 580 -13.34 26.45 20.38
C ALA A 580 -14.63 27.25 20.22
N VAL A 581 -15.31 27.09 19.08
CA VAL A 581 -16.56 27.80 18.78
C VAL A 581 -17.77 26.98 19.22
N ASP A 582 -18.64 27.60 20.00
CA ASP A 582 -20.00 27.10 20.30
C ASP A 582 -21.00 27.96 19.55
N TRP A 583 -21.57 27.40 18.48
CA TRP A 583 -22.46 28.13 17.57
C TRP A 583 -23.85 28.38 18.13
N ASP A 584 -24.18 27.76 19.26
CA ASP A 584 -25.44 27.98 19.98
C ASP A 584 -25.29 28.96 21.15
N ALA A 585 -24.07 29.39 21.49
CA ALA A 585 -23.86 30.34 22.58
C ALA A 585 -24.45 31.71 22.21
N PRO A 586 -25.14 32.41 23.14
CA PRO A 586 -25.66 33.74 22.89
C PRO A 586 -24.50 34.68 22.57
N ARG A 587 -24.47 35.20 21.35
CA ARG A 587 -23.43 36.12 20.91
C ARG A 587 -23.63 37.44 21.65
N THR A 588 -22.66 37.84 22.47
CA THR A 588 -22.61 39.18 23.07
C THR A 588 -22.20 40.22 22.02
N HIS A 589 -22.94 40.31 20.92
CA HIS A 589 -22.71 41.30 19.87
C HIS A 589 -24.04 41.62 19.20
N ASP A 590 -24.95 42.23 19.95
CA ASP A 590 -26.12 42.90 19.37
C ASP A 590 -26.57 44.16 20.12
N ALA A 591 -25.69 44.80 20.91
CA ALA A 591 -26.06 46.04 21.60
C ALA A 591 -24.98 47.14 21.74
N ARG A 592 -23.78 47.00 21.15
CA ARG A 592 -22.72 48.02 21.31
C ARG A 592 -21.91 48.42 20.07
N SER A 593 -22.18 47.85 18.89
CA SER A 593 -21.45 48.18 17.66
C SER A 593 -22.12 49.24 16.78
N SER A 594 -23.30 49.76 17.14
CA SER A 594 -23.99 50.82 16.39
C SER A 594 -23.71 52.26 16.89
N ALA A 595 -22.84 52.47 17.90
CA ALA A 595 -22.66 53.80 18.51
C ALA A 595 -21.22 54.31 18.69
N LEU A 596 -20.16 53.56 18.32
CA LEU A 596 -18.77 53.92 18.71
C LEU A 596 -17.73 53.96 17.58
N VAL A 597 -18.15 54.04 16.32
CA VAL A 597 -17.23 54.32 15.18
C VAL A 597 -17.34 55.78 14.70
N ASN A 598 -18.23 56.59 15.28
CA ASN A 598 -18.32 58.04 15.05
C ASN A 598 -17.93 58.86 16.29
N ALA A 599 -16.73 58.66 16.83
CA ALA A 599 -16.07 59.67 17.69
C ALA A 599 -14.64 59.23 18.03
N ARG A 600 -13.70 60.19 17.95
CA ARG A 600 -12.25 60.09 18.27
C ARG A 600 -11.37 59.61 17.10
N CYS A 601 -11.34 60.31 15.97
CA CYS A 601 -10.51 61.51 15.78
C CYS A 601 -10.43 62.46 16.97
N ALA A 602 -9.29 62.46 17.66
CA ALA A 602 -8.62 63.63 18.25
C ALA A 602 -7.76 63.20 19.44
N LEU A 603 -6.47 63.58 19.39
CA LEU A 603 -5.56 63.75 20.54
C LEU A 603 -5.12 62.41 21.16
N THR A 604 -3.86 61.97 21.17
CA THR A 604 -2.62 62.70 21.44
C THR A 604 -1.43 61.83 20.99
N ALA A 605 -0.57 62.36 20.13
CA ALA A 605 0.86 62.07 20.16
C ALA A 605 1.53 63.38 20.53
N ASP A 606 2.33 63.40 21.61
CA ASP A 606 3.34 64.44 21.75
C ASP A 606 4.54 64.00 22.60
N LYS A 607 5.71 64.49 22.16
CA LYS A 607 7.11 64.33 22.63
C LYS A 607 7.87 63.07 22.17
N ALA A 608 9.01 63.15 21.46
CA ALA A 608 9.90 64.28 21.15
C ALA A 608 10.77 64.05 19.88
N ASP A 609 10.90 65.13 19.10
CA ASP A 609 12.05 65.71 18.35
C ASP A 609 12.95 64.91 17.39
N GLY A 610 13.08 65.44 16.15
CA GLY A 610 14.26 65.18 15.29
C GLY A 610 14.16 65.34 13.75
N VAL A 611 13.77 66.52 13.23
CA VAL A 611 14.25 67.19 11.98
C VAL A 611 14.17 66.49 10.59
N VAL A 612 13.24 66.98 9.74
CA VAL A 612 13.30 67.44 8.31
C VAL A 612 14.16 66.65 7.27
N PHE A 613 13.63 66.08 6.15
CA PHE A 613 13.32 66.77 4.87
C PHE A 613 12.50 65.90 3.86
N MET A 614 11.42 66.50 3.30
CA MET A 614 10.69 66.38 1.99
C MET A 614 10.79 65.12 1.09
N SER A 615 9.79 64.66 0.31
CA SER A 615 8.54 65.27 -0.22
C SER A 615 7.65 64.27 -1.00
N ARG A 616 6.32 64.46 -0.83
CA ARG A 616 5.19 64.44 -1.81
C ARG A 616 4.84 63.18 -2.63
N ILE A 617 3.72 62.50 -2.31
CA ILE A 617 2.30 62.67 -2.80
C ILE A 617 2.03 61.93 -4.12
N LEU A 618 1.07 60.98 -4.07
CA LEU A 618 0.06 60.83 -5.14
C LEU A 618 -1.29 60.41 -4.53
N LEU A 619 -2.28 61.26 -4.78
CA LEU A 619 -3.68 61.18 -4.40
C LEU A 619 -4.49 60.36 -5.41
N ARG A 620 -5.53 59.69 -4.88
CA ARG A 620 -6.93 59.53 -5.36
C ARG A 620 -7.21 59.54 -6.88
N LEU A 621 -8.10 58.65 -7.32
CA LEU A 621 -9.52 58.95 -7.60
C LEU A 621 -10.29 57.73 -8.15
N THR A 622 -11.58 57.68 -7.80
CA THR A 622 -12.64 56.73 -8.17
C THR A 622 -13.08 56.84 -9.64
N PRO A 623 -13.69 55.80 -10.25
CA PRO A 623 -14.30 55.90 -11.58
C PRO A 623 -15.83 56.07 -11.53
N SER A 624 -16.38 56.84 -12.48
CA SER A 624 -17.80 56.86 -12.84
C SER A 624 -17.96 56.94 -14.36
N SER A 625 -18.97 56.20 -14.84
CA SER A 625 -19.85 56.42 -16.01
C SER A 625 -19.30 56.50 -17.45
N ALA A 626 -19.63 55.44 -18.20
CA ALA A 626 -20.57 55.39 -19.35
C ALA A 626 -20.21 55.93 -20.77
N PHE A 627 -20.71 55.15 -21.75
CA PHE A 627 -21.16 55.44 -23.12
C PHE A 627 -20.19 55.51 -24.34
N ASN A 628 -20.42 54.53 -25.23
CA ASN A 628 -20.58 54.55 -26.70
C ASN A 628 -19.50 54.97 -27.71
N SER A 629 -19.51 54.16 -28.79
CA SER A 629 -19.33 54.46 -30.22
C SER A 629 -17.99 54.16 -30.92
N THR A 630 -18.11 53.29 -31.93
CA THR A 630 -17.23 53.04 -33.10
C THR A 630 -17.26 54.23 -34.09
N PRO A 631 -16.65 54.21 -35.30
CA PRO A 631 -15.41 53.59 -35.83
C PRO A 631 -14.55 54.58 -36.70
N ARG A 632 -13.46 54.07 -37.33
CA ARG A 632 -12.84 54.47 -38.65
C ARG A 632 -11.41 55.05 -38.64
N ARG A 633 -10.52 54.24 -39.23
CA ARG A 633 -9.72 54.44 -40.46
C ARG A 633 -8.91 55.74 -40.69
N MET A 634 -7.62 55.48 -40.97
CA MET A 634 -6.79 55.91 -42.12
C MET A 634 -5.91 57.17 -42.03
N SER A 635 -4.67 56.96 -42.52
CA SER A 635 -3.75 57.91 -43.20
C SER A 635 -3.08 59.00 -42.35
N SER A 636 -1.82 59.41 -42.50
CA SER A 636 -0.72 59.05 -43.42
C SER A 636 0.47 60.02 -43.17
N LEU A 637 1.69 59.59 -43.52
CA LEU A 637 2.78 60.38 -44.15
C LEU A 637 3.52 61.49 -43.35
N HIS A 638 4.80 61.28 -43.04
CA HIS A 638 5.98 61.91 -43.70
C HIS A 638 7.26 61.49 -42.93
N ASN A 639 8.24 60.78 -43.51
CA ASN A 639 9.24 61.08 -44.55
C ASN A 639 10.55 61.72 -44.03
N GLN A 640 11.66 61.05 -44.39
CA GLN A 640 13.03 61.50 -44.71
C GLN A 640 14.14 60.87 -43.85
N GLU A 641 14.83 59.86 -44.39
CA GLU A 641 16.13 59.90 -45.12
C GLU A 641 17.31 59.84 -44.13
N GLN A 642 18.39 59.07 -44.29
CA GLN A 642 18.96 58.29 -45.39
C GLN A 642 20.16 57.52 -44.80
N THR A 643 20.34 56.22 -45.12
CA THR A 643 21.63 55.62 -45.54
C THR A 643 21.46 54.14 -45.91
N ASP A 644 21.43 53.93 -47.22
CA ASP A 644 21.85 52.74 -47.99
C ASP A 644 23.29 52.31 -47.60
N LEU A 645 23.79 51.06 -47.63
CA LEU A 645 23.48 49.81 -48.32
C LEU A 645 24.18 48.65 -47.56
N ASN A 646 23.52 47.50 -47.40
CA ASN A 646 23.96 46.25 -48.05
C ASN A 646 23.00 45.07 -47.77
N LEU A 647 22.53 44.53 -48.89
CA LEU A 647 21.76 43.29 -49.06
C LEU A 647 22.58 42.10 -48.56
N ASP A 648 22.15 41.46 -47.46
CA ASP A 648 22.35 40.01 -47.21
C ASP A 648 21.61 39.47 -45.95
N SER A 649 20.61 40.19 -45.41
CA SER A 649 19.97 39.81 -44.12
C SER A 649 18.44 39.68 -44.12
N ILE A 650 17.78 39.70 -45.28
CA ILE A 650 16.30 39.63 -45.36
C ILE A 650 15.83 38.27 -45.89
N VAL A 651 16.07 37.20 -45.11
CA VAL A 651 15.22 35.99 -45.12
C VAL A 651 14.99 35.43 -43.70
N HIS A 652 15.70 35.85 -42.65
CA HIS A 652 15.79 35.03 -41.43
C HIS A 652 15.16 35.50 -40.11
N ASN A 653 14.36 36.57 -40.04
CA ASN A 653 13.86 37.03 -38.72
C ASN A 653 12.38 37.46 -38.65
N SER A 654 11.47 36.73 -39.30
CA SER A 654 10.03 36.99 -39.22
C SER A 654 9.14 35.83 -38.78
N VAL A 655 9.69 34.82 -38.08
CA VAL A 655 8.89 33.78 -37.41
C VAL A 655 9.47 33.42 -36.04
N LEU A 656 9.47 34.36 -35.09
CA LEU A 656 9.52 34.03 -33.67
C LEU A 656 8.10 34.06 -33.10
N ASN A 657 7.27 33.17 -33.66
CA ASN A 657 6.03 32.76 -32.99
C ASN A 657 6.41 31.92 -31.76
N THR A 658 5.71 32.16 -30.66
CA THR A 658 5.69 31.33 -29.46
C THR A 658 5.31 29.89 -29.80
N PHE A 659 6.30 29.05 -30.07
CA PHE A 659 6.11 27.60 -30.25
C PHE A 659 5.74 26.95 -28.92
N SER A 660 4.58 26.30 -28.86
CA SER A 660 4.22 25.38 -27.78
C SER A 660 4.44 23.93 -28.23
N PHE A 661 5.01 23.10 -27.36
CA PHE A 661 5.22 21.66 -27.58
C PHE A 661 4.03 20.80 -27.11
N ASP A 662 2.84 21.41 -26.98
CA ASP A 662 1.62 20.73 -26.52
C ASP A 662 1.01 19.75 -27.55
N GLY A 663 1.47 19.77 -28.80
CA GLY A 663 1.01 18.91 -29.89
C GLY A 663 2.15 18.12 -30.56
N LEU A 664 1.79 17.22 -31.47
CA LEU A 664 2.77 16.51 -32.29
C LEU A 664 3.52 17.51 -33.19
N PRO A 665 4.86 17.37 -33.35
CA PRO A 665 5.62 18.23 -34.24
C PRO A 665 5.31 17.92 -35.72
N PRO A 666 5.80 18.71 -36.68
CA PRO A 666 5.62 18.43 -38.10
C PRO A 666 6.06 16.99 -38.46
N PRO A 667 5.41 16.32 -39.44
CA PRO A 667 5.69 14.93 -39.78
C PRO A 667 7.17 14.61 -40.07
N GLU A 668 7.89 15.56 -40.70
CA GLU A 668 9.33 15.44 -40.97
C GLU A 668 10.17 15.38 -39.68
N VAL A 669 9.77 16.13 -38.66
CA VAL A 669 10.41 16.13 -37.33
C VAL A 669 10.07 14.86 -36.57
N ILE A 670 8.83 14.35 -36.67
CA ILE A 670 8.43 13.06 -36.09
C ILE A 670 9.28 11.94 -36.68
N GLN A 671 9.36 11.87 -38.01
CA GLN A 671 10.13 10.85 -38.72
C GLN A 671 11.61 10.89 -38.29
N SER A 672 12.22 12.08 -38.30
CA SER A 672 13.59 12.26 -37.86
C SER A 672 13.81 11.81 -36.41
N LEU A 673 12.89 12.10 -35.49
CA LEU A 673 13.03 11.68 -34.09
C LEU A 673 12.87 10.17 -33.91
N ILE A 674 12.02 9.52 -34.69
CA ILE A 674 11.88 8.05 -34.69
C ILE A 674 13.15 7.40 -35.25
N ASP A 675 13.73 7.97 -36.32
CA ASP A 675 15.02 7.51 -36.85
C ASP A 675 16.14 7.68 -35.80
N THR A 676 16.15 8.82 -35.10
CA THR A 676 17.05 9.05 -33.96
C THR A 676 16.82 8.02 -32.85
N TYR A 677 15.58 7.68 -32.51
CA TYR A 677 15.27 6.67 -31.50
C TYR A 677 15.90 5.31 -31.85
N PHE A 678 15.65 4.80 -33.07
CA PHE A 678 16.18 3.49 -33.48
C PHE A 678 17.70 3.48 -33.66
N THR A 679 18.32 4.64 -33.86
CA THR A 679 19.78 4.76 -34.06
C THR A 679 20.54 4.95 -32.75
N ARG A 680 19.96 5.67 -31.78
CA ARG A 680 20.68 6.15 -30.58
C ARG A 680 20.11 5.62 -29.26
N VAL A 681 18.84 5.20 -29.24
CA VAL A 681 18.12 4.80 -28.01
C VAL A 681 17.83 3.31 -27.96
N HIS A 682 17.32 2.75 -29.06
CA HIS A 682 16.95 1.35 -29.13
C HIS A 682 18.17 0.45 -28.91
N ASN A 683 17.99 -0.65 -28.15
CA ASN A 683 19.04 -1.59 -27.76
C ASN A 683 20.18 -0.99 -26.91
N GLN A 684 19.92 0.13 -26.22
CA GLN A 684 20.91 0.84 -25.38
C GLN A 684 20.37 1.20 -23.97
N PRO A 685 20.13 0.23 -23.07
CA PRO A 685 20.09 -1.22 -23.27
C PRO A 685 18.66 -1.75 -23.46
N TYR A 686 17.67 -0.86 -23.59
CA TYR A 686 16.26 -1.25 -23.60
C TYR A 686 15.79 -1.51 -25.04
N SER A 687 15.07 -2.61 -25.22
CA SER A 687 14.50 -3.03 -26.50
C SER A 687 13.01 -3.31 -26.33
N PHE A 688 12.16 -2.46 -26.90
CA PHE A 688 10.69 -2.60 -26.78
C PHE A 688 10.01 -3.02 -28.09
N PHE A 689 10.58 -2.62 -29.23
CA PHE A 689 9.90 -2.67 -30.52
C PHE A 689 10.70 -3.48 -31.53
N HIS A 690 10.00 -4.15 -32.44
CA HIS A 690 10.63 -4.64 -33.67
C HIS A 690 10.60 -3.54 -34.73
N ARG A 691 11.77 -3.12 -35.22
CA ARG A 691 11.92 -1.92 -36.08
C ARG A 691 10.97 -1.93 -37.29
N THR A 692 10.96 -3.02 -38.06
CA THR A 692 10.14 -3.12 -39.27
C THR A 692 8.64 -3.05 -38.95
N SER A 693 8.21 -3.69 -37.86
CA SER A 693 6.82 -3.65 -37.38
C SER A 693 6.41 -2.24 -36.97
N PHE A 694 7.31 -1.52 -36.28
CA PHE A 694 7.08 -0.16 -35.84
C PHE A 694 6.92 0.81 -37.01
N TYR A 695 7.79 0.77 -38.04
CA TYR A 695 7.65 1.63 -39.22
C TYR A 695 6.41 1.28 -40.05
N ALA A 696 6.03 0.01 -40.14
CA ALA A 696 4.77 -0.40 -40.77
C ALA A 696 3.54 0.12 -40.01
N SER A 697 3.60 0.12 -38.68
CA SER A 697 2.54 0.68 -37.83
C SER A 697 2.47 2.21 -37.93
N LEU A 698 3.63 2.87 -38.09
CA LEU A 698 3.72 4.31 -38.28
C LEU A 698 3.08 4.75 -39.60
N SER A 699 3.38 4.04 -40.70
CA SER A 699 2.84 4.36 -42.03
C SER A 699 1.33 4.14 -42.14
N THR A 700 0.80 3.20 -41.36
CA THR A 700 -0.64 2.92 -41.25
C THR A 700 -1.35 3.77 -40.19
N MET A 701 -0.63 4.68 -39.51
CA MET A 701 -1.14 5.51 -38.40
C MET A 701 -1.80 4.68 -37.27
N SER A 702 -1.30 3.47 -37.02
CA SER A 702 -1.83 2.56 -35.99
C SER A 702 -1.13 2.66 -34.64
N ILE A 703 -0.04 3.43 -34.54
CA ILE A 703 0.68 3.65 -33.27
C ILE A 703 -0.14 4.55 -32.34
N PRO A 704 -0.44 4.12 -31.09
CA PRO A 704 -1.13 4.95 -30.11
C PRO A 704 -0.38 6.25 -29.82
N ARG A 705 -1.15 7.35 -29.64
CA ARG A 705 -0.59 8.69 -29.37
C ARG A 705 0.28 8.71 -28.13
N CYS A 706 -0.14 8.01 -27.08
CA CYS A 706 0.59 7.88 -25.82
C CYS A 706 2.01 7.33 -26.05
N LEU A 707 2.13 6.27 -26.86
CA LEU A 707 3.40 5.64 -27.21
C LEU A 707 4.26 6.53 -28.09
N LEU A 708 3.67 7.16 -29.11
CA LEU A 708 4.39 8.07 -29.99
C LEU A 708 5.03 9.21 -29.19
N PHE A 709 4.27 9.90 -28.33
CA PHE A 709 4.81 10.96 -27.49
C PHE A 709 5.91 10.47 -26.52
N ALA A 710 5.81 9.26 -25.97
CA ALA A 710 6.86 8.70 -25.11
C ALA A 710 8.17 8.46 -25.88
N VAL A 711 8.09 7.93 -27.10
CA VAL A 711 9.25 7.75 -27.99
C VAL A 711 9.89 9.09 -28.31
N LEU A 712 9.10 10.11 -28.68
CA LEU A 712 9.62 11.46 -28.96
C LEU A 712 10.24 12.11 -27.71
N ALA A 713 9.61 11.96 -26.54
CA ALA A 713 10.12 12.49 -25.27
C ALA A 713 11.49 11.93 -24.89
N TYR A 714 11.74 10.66 -25.21
CA TYR A 714 13.05 10.04 -25.01
C TYR A 714 14.04 10.53 -26.07
N ALA A 715 13.68 10.43 -27.36
CA ALA A 715 14.58 10.63 -28.50
C ALA A 715 15.06 12.07 -28.69
N VAL A 716 14.25 13.06 -28.30
CA VAL A 716 14.53 14.49 -28.56
C VAL A 716 15.89 14.97 -28.03
N ARG A 717 16.41 14.34 -26.97
CA ARG A 717 17.73 14.68 -26.40
C ARG A 717 18.92 14.31 -27.29
N PHE A 718 18.70 13.45 -28.28
CA PHE A 718 19.71 13.01 -29.24
C PHE A 718 19.50 13.63 -30.62
N SER A 719 18.59 14.60 -30.74
CA SER A 719 18.21 15.17 -32.03
C SER A 719 19.04 16.41 -32.35
N ASP A 720 19.58 16.44 -33.57
CA ASP A 720 20.25 17.62 -34.13
C ASP A 720 19.28 18.54 -34.91
N GLN A 721 17.97 18.28 -34.82
CA GLN A 721 16.98 19.04 -35.57
C GLN A 721 16.93 20.51 -35.13
N PRO A 722 17.00 21.49 -36.06
CA PRO A 722 16.91 22.92 -35.74
C PRO A 722 15.67 23.30 -34.93
N TYR A 723 14.60 22.50 -35.05
CA TYR A 723 13.34 22.66 -34.33
C TYR A 723 13.50 22.66 -32.80
N PHE A 724 14.51 21.98 -32.24
CA PHE A 724 14.69 21.82 -30.78
C PHE A 724 15.85 22.63 -30.19
N VAL A 725 16.58 23.40 -30.99
CA VAL A 725 17.78 24.13 -30.54
C VAL A 725 17.46 25.03 -29.35
N GLY A 726 18.20 24.85 -28.26
CA GLY A 726 18.02 25.59 -26.99
C GLY A 726 16.76 25.22 -26.19
N LYS A 727 15.95 24.26 -26.64
CA LYS A 727 14.65 23.89 -26.05
C LYS A 727 14.46 22.38 -25.85
N VAL A 728 15.49 21.57 -26.04
CA VAL A 728 15.46 20.11 -25.95
C VAL A 728 14.80 19.60 -24.65
N GLN A 729 15.21 20.13 -23.49
CA GLN A 729 14.64 19.73 -22.20
C GLN A 729 13.15 20.10 -22.09
N GLN A 730 12.77 21.29 -22.54
CA GLN A 730 11.39 21.75 -22.55
C GLN A 730 10.51 20.86 -23.44
N ALA A 731 11.02 20.45 -24.60
CA ALA A 731 10.32 19.55 -25.51
C ALA A 731 10.18 18.13 -24.92
N SER A 732 11.24 17.60 -24.28
CA SER A 732 11.20 16.29 -23.61
C SER A 732 10.15 16.25 -22.50
N ASP A 733 10.12 17.26 -21.64
CA ASP A 733 9.15 17.36 -20.54
C ASP A 733 7.72 17.56 -21.06
N ALA A 734 7.53 18.34 -22.12
CA ALA A 734 6.23 18.55 -22.74
C ALA A 734 5.68 17.25 -23.37
N TYR A 735 6.47 16.55 -24.19
CA TYR A 735 6.05 15.28 -24.79
C TYR A 735 5.83 14.20 -23.73
N SER A 736 6.66 14.15 -22.67
CA SER A 736 6.44 13.24 -21.53
C SER A 736 5.10 13.51 -20.83
N ARG A 737 4.76 14.79 -20.63
CA ARG A 737 3.47 15.20 -20.05
C ARG A 737 2.30 14.82 -20.95
N GLN A 738 2.38 15.10 -22.25
CA GLN A 738 1.32 14.76 -23.20
C GLN A 738 1.10 13.25 -23.31
N SER A 739 2.18 12.47 -23.34
CA SER A 739 2.12 11.00 -23.31
C SER A 739 1.38 10.49 -22.07
N TRP A 740 1.72 11.02 -20.88
CA TRP A 740 1.08 10.62 -19.62
C TRP A 740 -0.41 10.99 -19.55
N LEU A 741 -0.80 12.15 -20.08
CA LEU A 741 -2.21 12.53 -20.19
C LEU A 741 -2.97 11.55 -21.09
N CYS A 742 -2.41 11.18 -22.25
CA CYS A 742 -3.02 10.17 -23.12
C CYS A 742 -3.20 8.82 -22.41
N VAL A 743 -2.21 8.38 -21.60
CA VAL A 743 -2.36 7.14 -20.81
C VAL A 743 -3.53 7.21 -19.84
N ILE A 744 -3.68 8.33 -19.11
CA ILE A 744 -4.75 8.50 -18.12
C ILE A 744 -6.12 8.60 -18.80
N GLU A 745 -6.23 9.48 -19.79
CA GLU A 745 -7.49 9.82 -20.44
C GLU A 745 -7.99 8.68 -21.31
N ASP A 746 -7.12 8.08 -22.14
CA ASP A 746 -7.53 7.14 -23.17
C ASP A 746 -7.51 5.68 -22.71
N HIS A 747 -6.66 5.31 -21.74
CA HIS A 747 -6.42 3.91 -21.39
C HIS A 747 -6.76 3.54 -19.94
N LEU A 748 -6.44 4.39 -18.95
CA LEU A 748 -6.72 4.08 -17.53
C LEU A 748 -8.15 4.44 -17.09
N SER A 749 -8.85 5.30 -17.84
CA SER A 749 -10.23 5.71 -17.53
C SER A 749 -11.29 4.80 -18.19
N VAL A 750 -10.87 3.89 -19.07
CA VAL A 750 -11.74 3.04 -19.89
C VAL A 750 -11.54 1.56 -19.52
N ASP A 751 -12.62 0.86 -19.20
CA ASP A 751 -12.56 -0.57 -18.85
C ASP A 751 -12.00 -1.42 -20.00
N ASN A 752 -11.09 -2.36 -19.68
CA ASN A 752 -10.49 -3.33 -20.61
C ASN A 752 -9.70 -2.75 -21.79
N ASN A 753 -9.12 -1.55 -21.66
CA ASN A 753 -8.34 -0.89 -22.73
C ASN A 753 -6.81 -0.93 -22.50
N LEU A 754 -6.30 -1.95 -21.80
CA LEU A 754 -4.89 -2.13 -21.51
C LEU A 754 -4.24 -3.04 -22.55
N ASP A 755 -3.23 -2.51 -23.25
CA ASP A 755 -2.48 -3.24 -24.27
C ASP A 755 -0.95 -3.15 -24.03
N LEU A 756 -0.20 -3.83 -24.89
CA LEU A 756 1.27 -3.84 -24.84
C LEU A 756 1.85 -2.42 -24.98
N SER A 757 1.22 -1.56 -25.80
CA SER A 757 1.68 -0.20 -26.06
C SER A 757 1.58 0.72 -24.84
N VAL A 758 0.55 0.57 -24.00
CA VAL A 758 0.45 1.28 -22.72
C VAL A 758 1.59 0.90 -21.80
N ILE A 759 1.93 -0.38 -21.72
CA ILE A 759 3.03 -0.87 -20.86
C ILE A 759 4.38 -0.33 -21.35
N GLN A 760 4.63 -0.39 -22.65
CA GLN A 760 5.81 0.21 -23.29
C GLN A 760 5.90 1.72 -22.99
N THR A 761 4.77 2.43 -23.11
CA THR A 761 4.66 3.86 -22.84
C THR A 761 5.04 4.19 -21.40
N VAL A 762 4.39 3.55 -20.43
CA VAL A 762 4.62 3.83 -18.99
C VAL A 762 6.06 3.50 -18.60
N THR A 763 6.66 2.46 -19.18
CA THR A 763 8.06 2.08 -18.93
C THR A 763 9.03 3.13 -19.49
N LEU A 764 8.84 3.60 -20.74
CA LEU A 764 9.65 4.68 -21.32
C LEU A 764 9.55 5.97 -20.49
N LEU A 765 8.35 6.32 -20.05
CA LEU A 765 8.10 7.47 -19.18
C LEU A 765 8.74 7.33 -17.80
N ALA A 766 8.89 6.10 -17.28
CA ALA A 766 9.62 5.84 -16.04
C ALA A 766 11.11 6.16 -16.20
N ILE A 767 11.71 5.77 -17.32
CA ILE A 767 13.12 6.05 -17.63
C ILE A 767 13.35 7.56 -17.82
N VAL A 768 12.47 8.23 -18.57
CA VAL A 768 12.56 9.69 -18.79
C VAL A 768 12.52 10.46 -17.46
N ASP A 769 11.59 10.11 -16.57
CA ASP A 769 11.48 10.78 -15.27
C ASP A 769 12.68 10.49 -14.36
N TYR A 770 13.13 9.23 -14.31
CA TYR A 770 14.25 8.86 -13.46
C TYR A 770 15.53 9.58 -13.89
N THR A 771 15.82 9.62 -15.18
CA THR A 771 17.01 10.27 -15.76
C THR A 771 16.97 11.81 -15.69
N ALA A 772 15.78 12.38 -15.51
CA ALA A 772 15.57 13.79 -15.19
C ALA A 772 15.66 14.09 -13.68
N ALA A 773 16.24 13.19 -12.87
CA ALA A 773 16.32 13.26 -11.40
C ALA A 773 14.96 13.27 -10.67
N ARG A 774 13.85 12.96 -11.35
CA ARG A 774 12.49 12.86 -10.77
C ARG A 774 12.24 11.44 -10.24
N ILE A 775 13.11 10.99 -9.32
CA ILE A 775 13.22 9.59 -8.84
C ILE A 775 11.90 9.01 -8.32
N SER A 776 11.11 9.79 -7.57
CA SER A 776 9.82 9.33 -7.03
C SER A 776 8.79 9.07 -8.13
N SER A 777 8.78 9.90 -9.18
CA SER A 777 7.86 9.75 -10.31
C SER A 777 8.24 8.57 -11.18
N GLY A 778 9.53 8.46 -11.52
CA GLY A 778 10.05 7.31 -12.27
C GLY A 778 9.71 5.98 -11.59
N TRP A 779 9.84 5.92 -10.25
CA TRP A 779 9.50 4.72 -9.49
C TRP A 779 8.00 4.41 -9.49
N LEU A 780 7.13 5.42 -9.34
CA LEU A 780 5.68 5.23 -9.41
C LEU A 780 5.27 4.63 -10.77
N ARG A 781 5.83 5.18 -11.86
CA ARG A 781 5.56 4.72 -13.22
C ARG A 781 6.11 3.31 -13.46
N LEU A 782 7.32 3.01 -13.00
CA LEU A 782 7.87 1.65 -13.06
C LEU A 782 6.99 0.66 -12.28
N GLY A 783 6.54 1.02 -11.06
CA GLY A 783 5.64 0.19 -10.28
C GLY A 783 4.32 -0.08 -10.99
N LEU A 784 3.76 0.94 -11.66
CA LEU A 784 2.59 0.77 -12.52
C LEU A 784 2.88 -0.16 -13.71
N ALA A 785 3.99 0.04 -14.43
CA ALA A 785 4.37 -0.80 -15.57
C ALA A 785 4.50 -2.28 -15.19
N ILE A 786 5.10 -2.58 -14.02
CA ILE A 786 5.22 -3.95 -13.50
C ILE A 786 3.85 -4.54 -13.16
N ARG A 787 2.93 -3.76 -12.59
CA ARG A 787 1.57 -4.25 -12.30
C ARG A 787 0.77 -4.49 -13.58
N LEU A 788 0.89 -3.60 -14.56
CA LEU A 788 0.24 -3.78 -15.85
C LEU A 788 0.81 -4.99 -16.61
N SER A 789 2.14 -5.21 -16.56
CA SER A 789 2.76 -6.39 -17.19
C SER A 789 2.32 -7.70 -16.54
N GLN A 790 2.06 -7.70 -15.23
CA GLN A 790 1.50 -8.84 -14.50
C GLN A 790 0.03 -9.10 -14.88
N ASP A 791 -0.77 -8.05 -15.08
CA ASP A 791 -2.18 -8.14 -15.44
C ASP A 791 -2.39 -8.75 -16.84
N VAL A 792 -1.54 -8.39 -17.80
CA VAL A 792 -1.59 -8.95 -19.18
C VAL A 792 -0.71 -10.20 -19.38
N ASP A 793 -0.18 -10.77 -18.30
CA ASP A 793 0.62 -11.99 -18.27
C ASP A 793 1.88 -11.97 -19.16
N LEU A 794 2.65 -10.86 -19.17
CA LEU A 794 3.91 -10.77 -19.92
C LEU A 794 5.05 -11.67 -19.35
N MET A 795 4.86 -12.25 -18.17
CA MET A 795 5.85 -13.12 -17.51
C MET A 795 5.82 -14.57 -18.01
N SER A 796 4.74 -14.94 -18.70
CA SER A 796 4.52 -16.26 -19.26
C SER A 796 4.77 -16.27 -20.75
N GLU A 797 5.17 -17.43 -21.29
CA GLU A 797 5.44 -17.57 -22.72
C GLU A 797 4.16 -17.27 -23.55
N PRO A 798 4.23 -16.36 -24.54
CA PRO A 798 3.07 -16.01 -25.35
C PRO A 798 2.54 -17.21 -26.13
N SER A 799 1.21 -17.25 -26.29
CA SER A 799 0.51 -18.33 -26.97
C SER A 799 1.08 -18.58 -28.37
N PHE A 800 1.26 -19.85 -28.73
CA PHE A 800 1.77 -20.27 -30.03
C PHE A 800 0.91 -19.78 -31.22
N PHE A 801 -0.36 -19.46 -30.96
CA PHE A 801 -1.29 -18.94 -31.97
C PHE A 801 -1.10 -17.45 -32.29
N SER A 802 -0.26 -16.73 -31.54
CA SER A 802 -0.01 -15.29 -31.76
C SER A 802 1.02 -15.10 -32.88
N PRO A 803 0.96 -13.99 -33.65
CA PRO A 803 1.94 -13.70 -34.69
C PRO A 803 3.37 -13.64 -34.13
N PRO A 804 4.38 -14.08 -34.91
CA PRO A 804 5.76 -14.09 -34.45
C PRO A 804 6.34 -12.78 -33.95
N THR A 805 6.04 -11.71 -34.66
CA THR A 805 6.42 -10.36 -34.27
C THR A 805 5.83 -9.97 -32.92
N GLU A 806 4.58 -10.36 -32.64
CA GLU A 806 3.92 -10.04 -31.38
C GLU A 806 4.54 -10.84 -30.22
N ARG A 807 4.82 -12.13 -30.42
CA ARG A 807 5.49 -12.97 -29.41
C ARG A 807 6.82 -12.37 -29.00
N GLU A 808 7.64 -11.97 -29.98
CA GLU A 808 8.95 -11.38 -29.72
C GLU A 808 8.86 -9.99 -29.08
N GLU A 809 7.96 -9.11 -29.52
CA GLU A 809 7.76 -7.80 -28.89
C GLU A 809 7.29 -7.91 -27.43
N ARG A 810 6.49 -8.94 -27.09
CA ARG A 810 6.11 -9.25 -25.70
C ARG A 810 7.32 -9.67 -24.87
N ARG A 811 8.18 -10.57 -25.38
CA ARG A 811 9.44 -10.97 -24.70
C ARG A 811 10.33 -9.76 -24.46
N ARG A 812 10.55 -8.95 -25.49
CA ARG A 812 11.39 -7.75 -25.42
C ARG A 812 10.88 -6.72 -24.44
N THR A 813 9.56 -6.47 -24.44
CA THR A 813 8.92 -5.55 -23.50
C THR A 813 9.09 -6.01 -22.06
N PHE A 814 8.82 -7.29 -21.76
CA PHE A 814 9.01 -7.83 -20.41
C PHE A 814 10.46 -7.71 -19.94
N TRP A 815 11.41 -8.18 -20.75
CA TRP A 815 12.82 -8.16 -20.37
C TRP A 815 13.37 -6.73 -20.25
N SER A 816 12.86 -5.77 -21.02
CA SER A 816 13.18 -4.36 -20.83
C SER A 816 12.65 -3.81 -19.51
N ILE A 817 11.42 -4.17 -19.09
CA ILE A 817 10.89 -3.81 -17.76
C ILE A 817 11.76 -4.42 -16.66
N TYR A 818 12.15 -5.69 -16.82
CA TYR A 818 13.05 -6.39 -15.90
C TYR A 818 14.40 -5.68 -15.77
N LEU A 819 15.01 -5.26 -16.88
CA LEU A 819 16.24 -4.47 -16.88
C LEU A 819 16.03 -3.17 -16.09
N VAL A 820 15.00 -2.40 -16.42
CA VAL A 820 14.70 -1.12 -15.75
C VAL A 820 14.49 -1.32 -14.24
N ASP A 821 13.77 -2.35 -13.82
CA ASP A 821 13.52 -2.66 -12.41
C ASP A 821 14.83 -2.88 -11.63
N LYS A 822 15.76 -3.67 -12.17
CA LYS A 822 17.04 -3.95 -11.51
C LYS A 822 17.98 -2.75 -11.52
N LEU A 823 18.02 -1.99 -12.62
CA LEU A 823 18.90 -0.82 -12.77
C LEU A 823 18.45 0.36 -11.90
N ILE A 824 17.14 0.67 -11.88
CA ILE A 824 16.57 1.77 -11.08
C ILE A 824 16.51 1.42 -9.59
N SER A 825 16.37 0.13 -9.23
CA SER A 825 16.32 -0.33 -7.83
C SER A 825 17.69 -0.53 -7.18
N CYS A 826 18.76 -0.06 -7.83
CA CYS A 826 20.14 -0.06 -7.33
C CYS A 826 20.40 0.99 -6.23
N ALA A 827 19.62 0.95 -5.15
CA ALA A 827 19.78 1.79 -3.96
C ALA A 827 19.74 0.93 -2.69
N ARG A 828 19.84 1.50 -1.47
CA ARG A 828 19.62 0.80 -0.19
C ARG A 828 18.16 0.79 0.25
N SER A 829 17.38 1.80 -0.13
CA SER A 829 16.01 2.03 0.35
C SER A 829 14.87 1.37 -0.46
N ARG A 830 15.17 0.83 -1.66
CA ARG A 830 14.19 0.27 -2.60
C ARG A 830 14.60 -1.09 -3.23
N PRO A 831 14.01 -2.23 -2.83
CA PRO A 831 14.28 -3.53 -3.46
C PRO A 831 13.67 -3.60 -4.87
N ALA A 832 14.27 -4.40 -5.75
CA ALA A 832 13.67 -4.75 -7.04
C ALA A 832 12.36 -5.52 -6.83
N ALA A 833 11.37 -5.27 -7.68
CA ALA A 833 10.03 -5.83 -7.55
C ALA A 833 9.87 -7.19 -8.26
N VAL A 834 10.64 -7.46 -9.31
CA VAL A 834 10.62 -8.73 -10.05
C VAL A 834 11.74 -9.64 -9.53
N ALA A 835 11.39 -10.81 -8.99
CA ALA A 835 12.36 -11.81 -8.56
C ALA A 835 12.78 -12.70 -9.74
N ASP A 836 14.05 -13.11 -9.76
CA ASP A 836 14.60 -13.94 -10.85
C ASP A 836 13.90 -15.33 -10.91
N ASP A 837 13.49 -15.86 -9.75
CA ASP A 837 12.78 -17.15 -9.65
C ASP A 837 11.36 -17.12 -10.22
N ASP A 838 10.76 -15.92 -10.33
CA ASP A 838 9.41 -15.72 -10.89
C ASP A 838 9.45 -15.58 -12.43
N CYS A 839 10.63 -15.47 -13.04
CA CYS A 839 10.79 -15.29 -14.48
C CYS A 839 10.85 -16.64 -15.22
N THR A 840 9.72 -17.08 -15.77
CA THR A 840 9.64 -18.31 -16.58
C THR A 840 9.75 -18.08 -18.09
N LEU A 841 9.73 -16.83 -18.54
CA LEU A 841 9.80 -16.44 -19.95
C LEU A 841 11.13 -16.81 -20.62
N HIS A 842 11.11 -17.18 -21.90
CA HIS A 842 12.36 -17.37 -22.65
C HIS A 842 13.06 -16.04 -22.91
N LEU A 843 14.38 -16.07 -23.06
CA LEU A 843 15.16 -14.89 -23.41
C LEU A 843 14.82 -14.41 -24.84
N PRO A 844 15.06 -13.14 -25.18
CA PRO A 844 14.81 -12.61 -26.53
C PRO A 844 15.71 -13.27 -27.59
N CYS A 845 15.22 -13.42 -28.82
CA CYS A 845 15.99 -14.05 -29.90
C CYS A 845 16.88 -13.05 -30.66
N ASN A 846 17.87 -13.56 -31.41
CA ASN A 846 18.66 -12.75 -32.35
C ASN A 846 17.79 -12.31 -33.54
N GLU A 847 18.07 -11.12 -34.09
CA GLU A 847 17.37 -10.60 -35.28
C GLU A 847 17.53 -11.50 -36.50
N ASP A 848 18.72 -12.08 -36.73
CA ASP A 848 18.97 -12.93 -37.91
C ASP A 848 18.16 -14.25 -37.84
N VAL A 849 18.05 -14.81 -36.63
CA VAL A 849 17.23 -15.99 -36.35
C VAL A 849 15.74 -15.70 -36.52
N PHE A 850 15.32 -14.47 -36.19
CA PHE A 850 13.96 -14.00 -36.40
C PHE A 850 13.63 -13.82 -37.89
N GLN A 851 14.57 -13.29 -38.68
CA GLN A 851 14.39 -13.06 -40.13
C GLN A 851 14.42 -14.34 -40.96
N ASP A 852 15.28 -15.32 -40.63
CA ASP A 852 15.49 -16.52 -41.45
C ASP A 852 14.51 -17.68 -41.19
N ARG A 853 13.85 -17.74 -40.03
CA ARG A 853 13.10 -18.96 -39.60
C ARG A 853 11.64 -18.80 -39.21
N GLY A 854 11.09 -17.58 -39.13
CA GLY A 854 9.64 -17.42 -38.87
C GLY A 854 9.11 -18.10 -37.60
N GLU A 855 9.95 -18.22 -36.57
CA GLU A 855 9.71 -18.88 -35.27
C GLU A 855 9.44 -20.40 -35.27
N ASP A 856 10.47 -21.15 -34.92
CA ASP A 856 10.31 -22.35 -34.10
C ASP A 856 10.96 -22.10 -32.74
N GLY A 857 10.14 -21.82 -31.73
CA GLY A 857 10.54 -21.54 -30.34
C GLY A 857 11.13 -22.74 -29.58
N GLU A 858 11.68 -23.75 -30.26
CA GLU A 858 12.13 -24.99 -29.61
C GLU A 858 13.54 -24.91 -28.98
N ASN A 859 14.27 -23.79 -29.10
CA ASN A 859 15.68 -23.74 -28.70
C ASN A 859 16.19 -22.44 -28.05
N VAL A 860 15.32 -21.50 -27.65
CA VAL A 860 15.77 -20.29 -26.93
C VAL A 860 15.78 -20.58 -25.44
N PRO A 861 16.89 -20.35 -24.70
CA PRO A 861 16.95 -20.70 -23.29
C PRO A 861 16.25 -19.66 -22.40
N THR A 862 15.79 -20.12 -21.24
CA THR A 862 15.32 -19.28 -20.12
C THR A 862 16.50 -18.74 -19.30
N LEU A 863 16.27 -17.68 -18.52
CA LEU A 863 17.29 -17.11 -17.61
C LEU A 863 17.88 -18.17 -16.67
N ARG A 864 17.03 -19.06 -16.13
CA ARG A 864 17.46 -20.14 -15.22
C ARG A 864 18.37 -21.15 -15.90
N GLN A 865 18.10 -21.51 -17.16
CA GLN A 865 18.94 -22.44 -17.92
C GLN A 865 20.32 -21.83 -18.20
N VAL A 866 20.38 -20.55 -18.57
CA VAL A 866 21.66 -19.87 -18.86
C VAL A 866 22.51 -19.65 -17.60
N LEU A 867 21.90 -19.51 -16.43
CA LEU A 867 22.62 -19.38 -15.16
C LEU A 867 23.02 -20.73 -14.52
N SER A 868 22.70 -21.85 -15.16
CA SER A 868 23.04 -23.20 -14.67
C SER A 868 24.29 -23.74 -15.36
N TRP A 869 25.25 -24.22 -14.56
CA TRP A 869 26.46 -24.89 -15.07
C TRP A 869 26.17 -26.30 -15.61
N ASP A 870 25.08 -26.93 -15.19
CA ASP A 870 24.80 -28.34 -15.44
C ASP A 870 23.94 -28.58 -16.69
N VAL A 871 23.44 -27.52 -17.33
CA VAL A 871 22.54 -27.59 -18.48
C VAL A 871 23.30 -27.23 -19.76
N PRO A 872 23.58 -28.18 -20.68
CA PRO A 872 24.19 -27.87 -21.95
C PRO A 872 23.22 -27.03 -22.81
N LEU A 873 23.68 -25.87 -23.28
CA LEU A 873 22.92 -25.00 -24.17
C LEU A 873 23.17 -25.38 -25.64
N ALA A 874 22.09 -25.56 -26.41
CA ALA A 874 22.18 -25.84 -27.84
C ALA A 874 22.76 -24.66 -28.64
N ASN A 875 22.47 -23.43 -28.21
CA ASN A 875 22.98 -22.19 -28.80
C ASN A 875 23.35 -21.18 -27.70
N PRO A 876 24.34 -20.30 -27.91
CA PRO A 876 24.63 -19.22 -26.99
C PRO A 876 23.45 -18.24 -26.91
N PRO A 877 23.24 -17.58 -25.76
CA PRO A 877 22.21 -16.56 -25.61
C PRO A 877 22.47 -15.37 -26.55
N SER A 878 21.40 -14.72 -26.99
CA SER A 878 21.46 -13.49 -27.78
C SER A 878 22.19 -12.36 -27.03
N PRO A 879 22.74 -11.34 -27.73
CA PRO A 879 23.24 -10.12 -27.09
C PRO A 879 22.28 -9.51 -26.07
N PHE A 880 20.97 -9.46 -26.38
CA PHE A 880 19.97 -8.96 -25.43
C PHE A 880 19.77 -9.93 -24.25
N GLY A 881 19.74 -11.24 -24.51
CA GLY A 881 19.73 -12.26 -23.46
C GLY A 881 20.94 -12.16 -22.53
N LEU A 882 22.13 -11.87 -23.05
CA LEU A 882 23.33 -11.61 -22.25
C LEU A 882 23.17 -10.38 -21.36
N ALA A 883 22.56 -9.30 -21.87
CA ALA A 883 22.26 -8.13 -21.05
C ALA A 883 21.29 -8.46 -19.91
N VAL A 884 20.29 -9.32 -20.15
CA VAL A 884 19.39 -9.83 -19.10
C VAL A 884 20.16 -10.63 -18.04
N VAL A 885 21.03 -11.54 -18.46
CA VAL A 885 21.86 -12.38 -17.57
C VAL A 885 22.80 -11.50 -16.73
N ALA A 886 23.50 -10.56 -17.36
CA ALA A 886 24.35 -9.59 -16.67
C ALA A 886 23.55 -8.75 -15.67
N THR A 887 22.32 -8.37 -16.02
CA THR A 887 21.43 -7.59 -15.14
C THR A 887 20.89 -8.41 -13.96
N SER A 888 20.62 -9.71 -14.14
CA SER A 888 20.30 -10.64 -13.03
C SER A 888 21.46 -10.75 -12.04
N ILE A 889 22.68 -10.97 -12.54
CA ILE A 889 23.90 -11.05 -11.71
C ILE A 889 24.12 -9.72 -10.98
N PHE A 890 23.92 -8.60 -11.68
CA PHE A 890 23.96 -7.27 -11.09
C PHE A 890 22.91 -7.07 -9.98
N GLY A 891 21.68 -7.57 -10.16
CA GLY A 891 20.64 -7.56 -9.12
C GLY A 891 21.06 -8.31 -7.85
N ARG A 892 21.70 -9.48 -8.00
CA ARG A 892 22.26 -10.25 -6.87
C ARG A 892 23.43 -9.52 -6.21
N CYS A 893 24.35 -8.98 -7.02
CA CYS A 893 25.48 -8.17 -6.57
C CYS A 893 25.03 -6.96 -5.73
N THR A 894 24.06 -6.19 -6.21
CA THR A 894 23.55 -5.00 -5.50
C THR A 894 22.80 -5.36 -4.22
N LYS A 895 22.03 -6.45 -4.21
CA LYS A 895 21.39 -6.97 -2.99
C LYS A 895 22.42 -7.31 -1.92
N TYR A 896 23.51 -7.96 -2.31
CA TYR A 896 24.63 -8.31 -1.45
C TYR A 896 25.41 -7.07 -0.97
N ALA A 897 25.85 -6.21 -1.90
CA ALA A 897 26.62 -5.00 -1.65
C ALA A 897 25.89 -4.04 -0.70
N HIS A 898 24.57 -3.86 -0.87
CA HIS A 898 23.76 -2.94 -0.07
C HIS A 898 23.19 -3.54 1.23
N GLY A 899 23.42 -4.83 1.51
CA GLY A 899 23.12 -5.47 2.81
C GLY A 899 21.67 -5.82 3.01
N ARG A 900 21.01 -6.30 1.95
CA ARG A 900 19.57 -6.60 1.91
C ARG A 900 19.23 -8.08 2.01
N SER A 901 20.21 -8.96 2.16
CA SER A 901 19.95 -10.38 2.38
C SER A 901 19.41 -10.59 3.79
N ALA A 902 18.10 -10.83 3.88
CA ALA A 902 17.43 -11.22 5.12
C ALA A 902 17.74 -12.70 5.38
N GLY A 903 18.53 -13.01 6.42
CA GLY A 903 18.51 -14.35 7.03
C GLY A 903 19.86 -15.01 7.28
N GLU A 904 20.88 -14.84 6.44
CA GLU A 904 22.14 -15.59 6.59
C GLU A 904 23.34 -14.66 6.36
N MET A 905 24.12 -14.42 7.42
CA MET A 905 25.33 -13.60 7.35
C MET A 905 26.56 -14.50 7.13
N LEU A 906 26.50 -15.33 6.09
CA LEU A 906 27.67 -16.08 5.65
C LEU A 906 28.74 -15.08 5.19
N THR A 907 29.96 -15.30 5.65
CA THR A 907 31.08 -14.41 5.36
C THR A 907 31.48 -14.56 3.88
N PRO A 908 32.10 -13.56 3.25
CA PRO A 908 32.52 -13.64 1.84
C PRO A 908 33.44 -14.84 1.52
N LEU A 909 34.10 -15.40 2.54
CA LEU A 909 34.99 -16.55 2.41
C LEU A 909 34.25 -17.89 2.41
N ASP A 910 32.96 -17.91 2.76
CA ASP A 910 32.15 -19.10 2.73
C ASP A 910 31.77 -19.43 1.27
N PRO A 911 31.99 -20.67 0.78
CA PRO A 911 31.62 -21.08 -0.57
C PRO A 911 30.12 -20.95 -0.89
N GLN A 912 29.26 -20.98 0.12
CA GLN A 912 27.81 -20.82 -0.03
C GLN A 912 27.34 -19.38 0.16
N SER A 913 28.25 -18.44 0.43
CA SER A 913 27.89 -17.03 0.55
C SER A 913 27.36 -16.46 -0.76
N ASP A 914 26.45 -15.49 -0.63
CA ASP A 914 25.98 -14.67 -1.77
C ASP A 914 27.16 -14.07 -2.58
N PHE A 915 28.28 -13.77 -1.93
CA PHE A 915 29.52 -13.34 -2.59
C PHE A 915 30.08 -14.43 -3.52
N ALA A 916 30.31 -15.62 -2.99
CA ALA A 916 30.87 -16.74 -3.74
C ALA A 916 29.94 -17.19 -4.89
N LEU A 917 28.63 -17.26 -4.64
CA LEU A 917 27.61 -17.62 -5.64
C LEU A 917 27.49 -16.58 -6.76
N THR A 918 27.58 -15.29 -6.42
CA THR A 918 27.59 -14.21 -7.42
C THR A 918 28.88 -14.26 -8.24
N ASN A 919 30.02 -14.50 -7.61
CA ASN A 919 31.31 -14.64 -8.31
C ASN A 919 31.32 -15.84 -9.27
N ALA A 920 30.75 -16.98 -8.87
CA ALA A 920 30.56 -18.14 -9.75
C ALA A 920 29.67 -17.81 -10.96
N SER A 921 28.63 -16.99 -10.77
CA SER A 921 27.77 -16.54 -11.87
C SER A 921 28.48 -15.56 -12.81
N LEU A 922 29.36 -14.71 -12.28
CA LEU A 922 30.21 -13.83 -13.09
C LEU A 922 31.18 -14.64 -13.96
N LEU A 923 31.78 -15.70 -13.44
CA LEU A 923 32.63 -16.60 -14.23
C LEU A 923 31.86 -17.27 -15.38
N LEU A 924 30.61 -17.66 -15.13
CA LEU A 924 29.74 -18.19 -16.17
C LEU A 924 29.45 -17.14 -17.24
N LEU A 925 29.09 -15.91 -16.84
CA LEU A 925 28.91 -14.80 -17.78
C LEU A 925 30.18 -14.51 -18.58
N GLU A 926 31.35 -14.53 -17.95
CA GLU A 926 32.64 -14.34 -18.63
C GLU A 926 32.86 -15.37 -19.74
N SER A 927 32.44 -16.63 -19.53
CA SER A 927 32.55 -17.68 -20.55
C SER A 927 31.75 -17.33 -21.81
N TYR A 928 30.57 -16.74 -21.67
CA TYR A 928 29.75 -16.32 -22.80
C TYR A 928 30.30 -15.05 -23.48
N LEU A 929 30.86 -14.12 -22.71
CA LEU A 929 31.47 -12.90 -23.24
C LEU A 929 32.81 -13.15 -23.96
N LYS A 930 33.53 -14.22 -23.61
CA LYS A 930 34.80 -14.61 -24.27
C LYS A 930 34.61 -15.30 -25.61
N ASN A 931 33.46 -15.91 -25.85
CA ASN A 931 33.16 -16.61 -27.11
C ASN A 931 32.86 -15.65 -28.29
N GLN A 932 33.41 -14.43 -28.25
CA GLN A 932 33.24 -13.41 -29.29
C GLN A 932 34.50 -13.38 -30.16
N ASP A 933 34.32 -13.26 -31.48
CA ASP A 933 35.44 -13.30 -32.46
C ASP A 933 36.33 -12.04 -32.43
N GLN A 934 35.84 -10.94 -31.85
CA GLN A 934 36.53 -9.65 -31.78
C GLN A 934 36.59 -9.12 -30.33
N PRO A 935 37.73 -8.56 -29.87
CA PRO A 935 37.83 -7.90 -28.58
C PRO A 935 36.85 -6.72 -28.45
N ILE A 936 36.24 -6.56 -27.26
CA ILE A 936 35.19 -5.55 -27.04
C ILE A 936 35.67 -4.11 -27.27
N LEU A 937 36.92 -3.79 -26.92
CA LEU A 937 37.47 -2.43 -27.13
C LEU A 937 37.61 -2.13 -28.62
N ASP A 938 38.07 -3.10 -29.41
CA ASP A 938 38.17 -2.95 -30.86
C ASP A 938 36.79 -2.83 -31.50
N LEU A 939 35.80 -3.58 -30.98
CA LEU A 939 34.41 -3.52 -31.43
C LEU A 939 33.80 -2.13 -31.19
N VAL A 940 34.06 -1.54 -30.02
CA VAL A 940 33.57 -0.18 -29.69
C VAL A 940 34.27 0.88 -30.53
N GLN A 941 35.58 0.75 -30.75
CA GLN A 941 36.36 1.75 -31.47
C GLN A 941 36.16 1.70 -32.99
N ASN A 942 36.17 0.50 -33.57
CA ASN A 942 36.23 0.29 -35.02
C ASN A 942 34.93 -0.28 -35.60
N GLY A 943 33.95 -0.65 -34.76
CA GLY A 943 32.75 -1.36 -35.19
C GLY A 943 33.00 -2.86 -35.42
N PRO A 944 31.94 -3.63 -35.76
CA PRO A 944 32.05 -5.05 -36.06
C PRO A 944 32.91 -5.28 -37.30
N ALA A 945 33.91 -6.16 -37.19
CA ALA A 945 34.81 -6.51 -38.28
C ALA A 945 34.15 -7.40 -39.37
N ASP A 946 33.06 -8.09 -39.02
CA ASP A 946 32.30 -8.98 -39.89
C ASP A 946 30.87 -8.44 -40.11
N THR A 947 30.34 -8.52 -41.34
CA THR A 947 29.02 -7.94 -41.71
C THR A 947 27.83 -8.67 -41.07
N ASN A 948 28.08 -9.76 -40.33
CA ASN A 948 27.06 -10.62 -39.72
C ASN A 948 26.59 -10.17 -38.33
N ILE A 949 27.31 -9.26 -37.64
CA ILE A 949 26.80 -8.68 -36.39
C ILE A 949 26.02 -7.41 -36.76
N ASP A 950 24.69 -7.43 -36.62
CA ASP A 950 23.87 -6.22 -36.79
C ASP A 950 24.44 -5.13 -35.86
N GLU A 951 24.86 -4.00 -36.45
CA GLU A 951 25.38 -2.80 -35.77
C GLU A 951 24.47 -2.39 -34.59
N LYS A 952 23.18 -2.75 -34.66
CA LYS A 952 22.14 -2.48 -33.66
C LYS A 952 22.16 -3.40 -32.43
N GLN A 953 22.86 -4.52 -32.44
CA GLN A 953 22.93 -5.44 -31.28
C GLN A 953 24.20 -5.25 -30.43
N VAL A 954 25.19 -4.54 -30.96
CA VAL A 954 26.46 -4.23 -30.27
C VAL A 954 26.23 -3.52 -28.94
N GLY A 955 25.17 -2.70 -28.83
CA GLY A 955 24.79 -2.01 -27.61
C GLY A 955 24.60 -2.92 -26.39
N HIS A 956 23.89 -4.04 -26.56
CA HIS A 956 23.65 -4.99 -25.47
C HIS A 956 24.92 -5.72 -25.04
N LEU A 957 25.83 -6.04 -25.99
CA LEU A 957 27.12 -6.65 -25.69
C LEU A 957 28.00 -5.69 -24.88
N VAL A 958 28.15 -4.45 -25.34
CA VAL A 958 28.90 -3.40 -24.65
C VAL A 958 28.32 -3.17 -23.25
N PHE A 959 26.99 -3.11 -23.12
CA PHE A 959 26.33 -2.96 -21.84
C PHE A 959 26.58 -4.16 -20.90
N SER A 960 26.59 -5.39 -21.44
CA SER A 960 26.89 -6.61 -20.68
C SER A 960 28.33 -6.61 -20.13
N HIS A 961 29.30 -6.18 -20.94
CA HIS A 961 30.69 -6.01 -20.49
C HIS A 961 30.82 -4.91 -19.43
N ALA A 962 30.11 -3.79 -19.59
CA ALA A 962 30.11 -2.73 -18.59
C ALA A 962 29.51 -3.21 -17.25
N LEU A 963 28.39 -3.94 -17.28
CA LEU A 963 27.79 -4.53 -16.08
C LEU A 963 28.68 -5.60 -15.44
N PHE A 964 29.37 -6.41 -16.24
CA PHE A 964 30.32 -7.41 -15.74
C PHE A 964 31.42 -6.75 -14.90
N HIS A 965 32.09 -5.73 -15.44
CA HIS A 965 33.14 -5.01 -14.70
C HIS A 965 32.56 -4.23 -13.51
N LEU A 966 31.38 -3.63 -13.65
CA LEU A 966 30.69 -2.94 -12.56
C LEU A 966 30.37 -3.90 -11.39
N CYS A 967 29.92 -5.13 -11.67
CA CYS A 967 29.65 -6.12 -10.64
C CYS A 967 30.91 -6.45 -9.84
N TYR A 968 32.05 -6.65 -10.51
CA TYR A 968 33.33 -6.84 -9.83
C TYR A 968 33.75 -5.64 -9.00
N CYS A 969 33.54 -4.42 -9.52
CA CYS A 969 33.81 -3.19 -8.79
C CYS A 969 32.99 -3.11 -7.50
N LEU A 970 31.68 -3.42 -7.55
CA LEU A 970 30.79 -3.36 -6.39
C LEU A 970 31.05 -4.48 -5.38
N LEU A 971 31.20 -5.74 -5.83
CA LEU A 971 31.48 -6.88 -4.95
C LEU A 971 32.76 -6.69 -4.15
N ASN A 972 33.78 -6.10 -4.79
CA ASN A 972 35.11 -5.94 -4.21
C ASN A 972 35.40 -4.50 -3.76
N HIS A 973 34.40 -3.62 -3.78
CA HIS A 973 34.59 -2.21 -3.45
C HIS A 973 35.20 -2.08 -2.05
N PRO A 974 36.32 -1.34 -1.85
CA PRO A 974 37.04 -1.30 -0.58
C PRO A 974 36.16 -0.98 0.63
N PHE A 975 35.26 -0.01 0.49
CA PHE A 975 34.25 0.31 1.50
C PHE A 975 33.23 -0.82 1.76
N LEU A 976 32.64 -1.41 0.72
CA LEU A 976 31.53 -2.37 0.87
C LEU A 976 32.01 -3.71 1.41
N ILE A 977 33.14 -4.20 0.91
CA ILE A 977 33.71 -5.48 1.38
C ILE A 977 34.19 -5.37 2.82
N ARG A 978 34.73 -4.21 3.22
CA ARG A 978 35.10 -3.91 4.61
C ARG A 978 33.90 -4.00 5.54
N LEU A 979 32.76 -3.41 5.19
CA LEU A 979 31.54 -3.50 6.01
C LEU A 979 31.09 -4.95 6.27
N ARG A 980 31.36 -5.86 5.33
CA ARG A 980 31.04 -7.29 5.46
C ARG A 980 32.06 -8.08 6.26
N LEU A 981 33.34 -7.73 6.13
CA LEU A 981 34.44 -8.42 6.79
C LEU A 981 34.71 -7.92 8.22
N ARG A 982 34.28 -6.71 8.56
CA ARG A 982 34.51 -6.08 9.88
C ARG A 982 34.15 -7.00 11.07
N PRO A 983 33.00 -7.71 11.10
CA PRO A 983 32.66 -8.59 12.23
C PRO A 983 33.65 -9.74 12.46
N ILE A 984 34.40 -10.14 11.44
CA ILE A 984 35.35 -11.26 11.48
C ILE A 984 36.78 -10.84 11.15
N ALA A 985 37.09 -9.53 11.17
CA ALA A 985 38.33 -8.97 10.63
C ALA A 985 39.60 -9.68 11.13
N ALA A 986 39.63 -10.12 12.39
CA ALA A 986 40.76 -10.84 12.99
C ALA A 986 41.07 -12.21 12.34
N ARG A 987 40.11 -12.82 11.63
CA ARG A 987 40.22 -14.14 10.99
C ARG A 987 40.39 -14.06 9.47
N VAL A 988 40.31 -12.86 8.89
CA VAL A 988 40.38 -12.68 7.43
C VAL A 988 41.83 -12.74 6.97
N PRO A 989 42.19 -13.65 6.05
CA PRO A 989 43.52 -13.66 5.45
C PRO A 989 43.77 -12.36 4.67
N LYS A 990 44.93 -11.74 4.88
CA LYS A 990 45.31 -10.50 4.16
C LYS A 990 45.30 -10.69 2.64
N SER A 991 45.68 -11.87 2.16
CA SER A 991 45.66 -12.22 0.74
C SER A 991 44.25 -12.12 0.13
N PHE A 992 43.20 -12.49 0.87
CA PHE A 992 41.83 -12.37 0.39
C PHE A 992 41.46 -10.90 0.14
N THR A 993 41.77 -10.03 1.10
CA THR A 993 41.46 -8.59 0.97
C THR A 993 42.32 -7.88 -0.06
N SER A 994 43.61 -8.20 -0.15
CA SER A 994 44.48 -7.66 -1.20
C SER A 994 44.00 -8.07 -2.59
N ASN A 995 43.59 -9.33 -2.76
CA ASN A 995 43.04 -9.82 -4.03
C ASN A 995 41.72 -9.12 -4.38
N ALA A 996 40.85 -8.89 -3.40
CA ALA A 996 39.61 -8.13 -3.63
C ALA A 996 39.92 -6.71 -4.08
N PHE A 997 40.83 -6.00 -3.40
CA PHE A 997 41.20 -4.64 -3.76
C PHE A 997 41.83 -4.55 -5.16
N HIS A 998 42.74 -5.47 -5.49
CA HIS A 998 43.29 -5.59 -6.85
C HIS A 998 42.18 -5.86 -7.88
N ALA A 999 41.24 -6.77 -7.58
CA ALA A 999 40.11 -7.05 -8.47
C ALA A 999 39.23 -5.81 -8.70
N ALA A 1000 38.99 -5.00 -7.66
CA ALA A 1000 38.25 -3.75 -7.78
C ALA A 1000 39.00 -2.72 -8.66
N GLN A 1001 40.30 -2.53 -8.44
CA GLN A 1001 41.12 -1.61 -9.22
C GLN A 1001 41.22 -2.02 -10.69
N GLU A 1002 41.50 -3.30 -10.96
CA GLU A 1002 41.63 -3.83 -12.30
C GLU A 1002 40.34 -3.69 -13.11
N ASN A 1003 39.19 -4.03 -12.50
CA ASN A 1003 37.91 -3.90 -13.18
C ASN A 1003 37.47 -2.44 -13.32
N ALA A 1004 37.83 -1.54 -12.39
CA ALA A 1004 37.60 -0.11 -12.55
C ALA A 1004 38.39 0.46 -13.74
N ARG A 1005 39.65 0.03 -13.96
CA ARG A 1005 40.43 0.41 -15.15
C ARG A 1005 39.78 -0.09 -16.44
N LYS A 1006 39.45 -1.38 -16.51
CA LYS A 1006 38.79 -1.97 -17.70
C LYS A 1006 37.44 -1.31 -18.00
N LEU A 1007 36.66 -1.01 -16.97
CA LEU A 1007 35.41 -0.28 -17.12
C LEU A 1007 35.65 1.13 -17.64
N THR A 1008 36.63 1.85 -17.10
CA THR A 1008 36.99 3.20 -17.55
C THR A 1008 37.47 3.20 -19.00
N ASP A 1009 38.35 2.28 -19.38
CA ASP A 1009 38.86 2.19 -20.75
C ASP A 1009 37.75 1.84 -21.74
N LEU A 1010 36.79 0.98 -21.37
CA LEU A 1010 35.60 0.70 -22.16
C LEU A 1010 34.73 1.95 -22.35
N LEU A 1011 34.47 2.69 -21.27
CA LEU A 1011 33.66 3.91 -21.31
C LEU A 1011 34.34 5.01 -22.14
N VAL A 1012 35.66 5.16 -22.02
CA VAL A 1012 36.46 6.11 -22.80
C VAL A 1012 36.48 5.70 -24.28
N ALA A 1013 36.66 4.42 -24.59
CA ALA A 1013 36.58 3.93 -25.97
C ALA A 1013 35.22 4.29 -26.61
N GLY A 1014 34.12 4.22 -25.85
CA GLY A 1014 32.80 4.64 -26.31
C GLY A 1014 32.64 6.13 -26.59
N THR A 1015 33.53 6.99 -26.07
CA THR A 1015 33.51 8.42 -26.38
C THR A 1015 34.10 8.71 -27.76
N THR A 1016 35.15 7.99 -28.15
CA THR A 1016 35.86 8.22 -29.42
C THR A 1016 35.50 7.23 -30.52
N GLY A 1017 34.80 6.15 -30.16
CA GLY A 1017 34.46 5.04 -31.04
C GLY A 1017 33.23 5.28 -31.92
N VAL A 1018 32.99 4.33 -32.82
CA VAL A 1018 31.88 4.34 -33.78
C VAL A 1018 30.55 3.93 -33.12
N VAL A 1019 30.60 3.09 -32.09
CA VAL A 1019 29.40 2.59 -31.40
C VAL A 1019 28.90 3.61 -30.37
N PRO A 1020 27.64 4.08 -30.46
CA PRO A 1020 27.11 5.07 -29.53
C PRO A 1020 26.90 4.47 -28.13
N MET A 1021 27.63 4.99 -27.13
CA MET A 1021 27.48 4.61 -25.71
C MET A 1021 26.78 5.72 -24.91
N GLU A 1022 25.45 5.77 -25.02
CA GLU A 1022 24.69 6.93 -24.53
C GLU A 1022 23.70 6.62 -23.42
N SER A 1023 23.60 5.35 -23.00
CA SER A 1023 22.74 4.96 -21.88
C SER A 1023 23.07 5.77 -20.62
N SER A 1024 22.03 6.29 -19.99
CA SER A 1024 22.14 7.01 -18.73
C SER A 1024 22.79 6.20 -17.61
N PHE A 1025 22.74 4.86 -17.67
CA PHE A 1025 23.32 4.00 -16.65
C PHE A 1025 24.85 3.95 -16.69
N TYR A 1026 25.48 4.28 -17.83
CA TYR A 1026 26.94 4.43 -17.91
C TYR A 1026 27.48 5.52 -16.99
N THR A 1027 26.64 6.49 -16.59
CA THR A 1027 26.99 7.51 -15.60
C THR A 1027 27.23 6.89 -14.22
N TYR A 1028 26.46 5.88 -13.83
CA TYR A 1028 26.69 5.13 -12.60
C TYR A 1028 27.95 4.28 -12.69
N CYS A 1029 28.18 3.61 -13.83
CA CYS A 1029 29.42 2.88 -14.09
C CYS A 1029 30.66 3.77 -13.93
N ALA A 1030 30.65 4.93 -14.57
CA ALA A 1030 31.73 5.91 -14.48
C ALA A 1030 31.93 6.43 -13.05
N SER A 1031 30.84 6.65 -12.31
CA SER A 1031 30.91 7.18 -10.94
C SER A 1031 31.50 6.18 -9.95
N ILE A 1032 31.15 4.89 -10.06
CA ILE A 1032 31.73 3.84 -9.23
C ILE A 1032 33.22 3.66 -9.55
N ALA A 1033 33.59 3.64 -10.83
CA ALA A 1033 35.00 3.56 -11.24
C ALA A 1033 35.80 4.79 -10.73
N ALA A 1034 35.25 6.00 -10.89
CA ALA A 1034 35.86 7.24 -10.39
C ALA A 1034 36.09 7.19 -8.88
N GLY A 1035 35.11 6.73 -8.09
CA GLY A 1035 35.25 6.58 -6.64
C GLY A 1035 36.39 5.62 -6.25
N ILE A 1036 36.53 4.49 -6.95
CA ILE A 1036 37.63 3.53 -6.74
C ILE A 1036 38.98 4.14 -7.13
N HIS A 1037 39.07 4.85 -8.26
CA HIS A 1037 40.29 5.51 -8.70
C HIS A 1037 40.73 6.62 -7.74
N SER A 1038 39.80 7.43 -7.25
CA SER A 1038 40.06 8.48 -6.25
C SER A 1038 40.53 7.89 -4.91
N LEU A 1039 39.90 6.82 -4.43
CA LEU A 1039 40.37 6.10 -3.24
C LEU A 1039 41.78 5.52 -3.44
N ALA A 1040 42.08 4.99 -4.63
CA ALA A 1040 43.40 4.43 -4.94
C ALA A 1040 44.47 5.52 -4.99
N PHE A 1041 44.14 6.71 -5.51
CA PHE A 1041 45.02 7.87 -5.52
C PHE A 1041 45.42 8.30 -4.10
N GLY A 1042 44.44 8.44 -3.19
CA GLY A 1042 44.71 8.75 -1.79
C GLY A 1042 45.57 7.68 -1.09
N ALA A 1043 45.34 6.40 -1.41
CA ALA A 1043 46.14 5.29 -0.88
C ALA A 1043 47.60 5.31 -1.36
N GLN A 1044 47.84 5.59 -2.65
CA GLN A 1044 49.18 5.73 -3.22
C GLN A 1044 49.97 6.88 -2.56
N HIS A 1045 49.33 8.00 -2.29
CA HIS A 1045 49.95 9.16 -1.64
C HIS A 1045 50.39 8.87 -0.19
N GLN A 1046 49.67 8.01 0.52
CA GLN A 1046 50.03 7.58 1.88
C GLN A 1046 50.95 6.36 1.93
N GLY A 1047 51.44 5.87 0.78
CA GLY A 1047 52.35 4.73 0.72
C GLY A 1047 51.72 3.37 1.05
N VAL A 1048 50.40 3.23 0.87
CA VAL A 1048 49.70 1.95 1.00
C VAL A 1048 49.98 1.09 -0.24
N ASP A 1049 50.24 -0.21 -0.04
CA ASP A 1049 50.50 -1.16 -1.11
C ASP A 1049 49.23 -1.42 -1.95
N VAL A 1050 49.17 -0.78 -3.11
CA VAL A 1050 48.10 -0.86 -4.11
C VAL A 1050 48.70 -0.92 -5.51
N ASP A 1051 47.91 -1.35 -6.50
CA ASP A 1051 48.39 -1.44 -7.89
C ASP A 1051 48.99 -0.11 -8.37
N GLN A 1052 50.21 -0.18 -8.91
CA GLN A 1052 50.91 0.98 -9.46
C GLN A 1052 50.38 1.30 -10.86
N TYR A 1053 49.47 2.26 -10.92
CA TYR A 1053 49.00 2.90 -12.14
C TYR A 1053 48.60 4.35 -11.87
N ASP A 1054 48.47 5.14 -12.93
CA ASP A 1054 48.10 6.56 -12.86
C ASP A 1054 46.62 6.74 -12.50
N SER A 1055 46.30 6.50 -11.22
CA SER A 1055 44.95 6.53 -10.65
C SER A 1055 44.25 7.88 -10.88
N GLN A 1056 44.99 8.99 -10.75
CA GLN A 1056 44.48 10.34 -11.01
C GLN A 1056 44.06 10.53 -12.46
N ARG A 1057 44.84 10.04 -13.41
CA ARG A 1057 44.49 10.11 -14.84
C ARG A 1057 43.25 9.29 -15.16
N TYR A 1058 43.08 8.12 -14.54
CA TYR A 1058 41.86 7.32 -14.72
C TYR A 1058 40.63 7.97 -14.08
N TYR A 1059 40.78 8.60 -12.91
CA TYR A 1059 39.72 9.43 -12.33
C TYR A 1059 39.32 10.56 -13.28
N GLN A 1060 40.30 11.30 -13.83
CA GLN A 1060 40.04 12.40 -14.76
C GLN A 1060 39.31 11.92 -16.03
N LYS A 1061 39.72 10.77 -16.60
CA LYS A 1061 39.01 10.12 -17.71
C LYS A 1061 37.53 9.86 -17.37
N CYS A 1062 37.22 9.39 -16.16
CA CYS A 1062 35.83 9.17 -15.74
C CYS A 1062 35.03 10.48 -15.65
N ILE A 1063 35.66 11.55 -15.15
CA ILE A 1063 35.05 12.88 -15.10
C ILE A 1063 34.75 13.40 -16.51
N GLU A 1064 35.66 13.25 -17.47
CA GLU A 1064 35.44 13.63 -18.87
C GLU A 1064 34.27 12.87 -19.51
N VAL A 1065 34.15 11.56 -19.25
CA VAL A 1065 33.01 10.75 -19.68
C VAL A 1065 31.70 11.28 -19.06
N LEU A 1066 31.70 11.58 -17.76
CA LEU A 1066 30.53 12.12 -17.07
C LEU A 1066 30.15 13.51 -17.59
N GLU A 1067 31.09 14.42 -17.80
CA GLU A 1067 30.82 15.76 -18.35
C GLU A 1067 30.16 15.69 -19.73
N ARG A 1068 30.63 14.79 -20.59
CA ARG A 1068 30.02 14.54 -21.89
C ARG A 1068 28.59 14.00 -21.75
N LEU A 1069 28.38 12.97 -20.92
CA LEU A 1069 27.06 12.40 -20.68
C LEU A 1069 26.11 13.39 -19.99
N GLY A 1070 26.65 14.35 -19.22
CA GLY A 1070 25.89 15.39 -18.54
C GLY A 1070 25.22 16.40 -19.47
N VAL A 1071 25.66 16.49 -20.74
CA VAL A 1071 24.95 17.25 -21.78
C VAL A 1071 23.57 16.61 -22.08
N LEU A 1072 23.48 15.29 -21.99
CA LEU A 1072 22.29 14.51 -22.34
C LEU A 1072 21.40 14.22 -21.12
N TRP A 1073 22.01 14.08 -19.94
CA TRP A 1073 21.37 13.53 -18.75
C TRP A 1073 21.40 14.52 -17.57
N PRO A 1074 20.25 15.15 -17.22
CA PRO A 1074 20.18 16.18 -16.17
C PRO A 1074 20.62 15.74 -14.77
N MET A 1075 20.66 14.45 -14.47
CA MET A 1075 21.11 13.95 -13.16
C MET A 1075 22.63 13.98 -12.96
N VAL A 1076 23.42 14.06 -14.04
CA VAL A 1076 24.89 13.90 -13.98
C VAL A 1076 25.61 15.04 -13.26
N PRO A 1077 25.20 16.32 -13.39
CA PRO A 1077 25.81 17.41 -12.60
C PRO A 1077 25.84 17.12 -11.09
N ASN A 1078 24.78 16.50 -10.53
CA ASN A 1078 24.75 16.10 -9.12
C ASN A 1078 25.83 15.05 -8.79
N MET A 1079 26.05 14.09 -9.68
CA MET A 1079 27.07 13.04 -9.53
C MET A 1079 28.48 13.65 -9.58
N LEU A 1080 28.72 14.56 -10.54
CA LEU A 1080 29.99 15.28 -10.70
C LEU A 1080 30.33 16.10 -9.45
N THR A 1081 29.38 16.84 -8.88
CA THR A 1081 29.60 17.60 -7.65
C THR A 1081 30.04 16.69 -6.50
N LYS A 1082 29.32 15.59 -6.25
CA LYS A 1082 29.64 14.64 -5.18
C LYS A 1082 31.02 13.99 -5.36
N LEU A 1083 31.35 13.60 -6.59
CA LEU A 1083 32.65 12.98 -6.89
C LEU A 1083 33.80 13.96 -6.69
N ARG A 1084 33.67 15.22 -7.13
CA ARG A 1084 34.70 16.26 -6.94
C ARG A 1084 34.90 16.60 -5.47
N GLU A 1085 33.83 16.71 -4.70
CA GLU A 1085 33.89 16.92 -3.25
C GLU A 1085 34.58 15.75 -2.53
N PHE A 1086 34.31 14.52 -2.99
CA PHE A 1086 34.97 13.35 -2.44
C PHE A 1086 36.46 13.29 -2.79
N ASP A 1087 36.82 13.55 -4.04
CA ASP A 1087 38.20 13.50 -4.52
C ASP A 1087 39.11 14.49 -3.81
N ALA A 1088 38.60 15.69 -3.53
CA ALA A 1088 39.29 16.69 -2.73
C ALA A 1088 39.65 16.22 -1.30
N ASN A 1089 38.97 15.18 -0.79
CA ASN A 1089 39.17 14.61 0.54
C ASN A 1089 39.67 13.15 0.48
N SER A 1090 40.07 12.65 -0.68
CA SER A 1090 40.38 11.22 -0.92
C SER A 1090 41.47 10.66 0.01
N GLU A 1091 42.46 11.46 0.38
CA GLU A 1091 43.52 11.08 1.33
C GLU A 1091 42.98 10.67 2.71
N SER A 1092 41.87 11.26 3.16
CA SER A 1092 41.25 10.92 4.46
C SER A 1092 40.69 9.49 4.47
N TYR A 1093 40.46 8.90 3.29
CA TYR A 1093 39.89 7.58 3.10
C TYR A 1093 40.92 6.52 2.66
N ALA A 1094 42.21 6.87 2.59
CA ALA A 1094 43.30 5.99 2.14
C ALA A 1094 43.38 4.65 2.91
N HIS A 1095 43.06 4.68 4.21
CA HIS A 1095 43.03 3.50 5.08
C HIS A 1095 42.03 2.42 4.63
N LEU A 1096 41.05 2.74 3.78
CA LEU A 1096 40.09 1.77 3.22
C LEU A 1096 40.74 0.74 2.30
N PHE A 1097 41.85 1.09 1.64
CA PHE A 1097 42.65 0.19 0.81
C PHE A 1097 43.70 -0.60 1.61
N ASN A 1098 43.85 -0.31 2.92
CA ASN A 1098 44.80 -1.03 3.76
C ASN A 1098 44.16 -2.29 4.34
N ALA A 1099 44.63 -3.46 3.89
CA ALA A 1099 44.19 -4.78 4.38
C ALA A 1099 44.38 -4.96 5.90
N ALA A 1100 45.28 -4.20 6.55
CA ALA A 1100 45.48 -4.24 8.00
C ALA A 1100 44.43 -3.44 8.79
N CYS A 1101 43.74 -2.49 8.15
CA CYS A 1101 42.84 -1.55 8.82
C CYS A 1101 41.38 -2.01 8.88
N LEU A 1102 41.05 -3.25 8.51
CA LEU A 1102 39.67 -3.76 8.38
C LEU A 1102 38.81 -3.63 9.65
N ALA A 1103 39.44 -3.63 10.82
CA ALA A 1103 38.76 -3.56 12.12
C ALA A 1103 38.44 -2.12 12.58
N GLU A 1104 39.04 -1.09 11.98
CA GLU A 1104 38.86 0.30 12.42
C GLU A 1104 37.43 0.78 12.13
N GLU A 1105 36.87 1.62 13.01
CA GLU A 1105 35.54 2.17 12.80
C GLU A 1105 35.60 3.41 11.91
N LEU A 1106 34.69 3.51 10.95
CA LEU A 1106 34.45 4.75 10.22
C LEU A 1106 33.52 5.62 11.05
N ASP A 1107 33.78 6.93 11.09
CA ASP A 1107 32.81 7.86 11.66
C ASP A 1107 31.53 7.91 10.80
N GLY A 1108 30.41 8.32 11.42
CA GLY A 1108 29.11 8.32 10.74
C GLY A 1108 29.00 9.31 9.58
N ILE A 1109 29.86 10.33 9.49
CA ILE A 1109 29.86 11.30 8.40
C ILE A 1109 30.59 10.68 7.19
N ALA A 1110 31.78 10.12 7.41
CA ALA A 1110 32.57 9.36 6.45
C ALA A 1110 31.75 8.21 5.84
N GLU A 1111 31.05 7.43 6.67
CA GLU A 1111 30.21 6.34 6.18
C GLU A 1111 29.05 6.85 5.28
N ASN A 1112 28.39 7.95 5.67
CA ASN A 1112 27.31 8.54 4.86
C ASN A 1112 27.82 9.11 3.53
N THR A 1113 29.00 9.74 3.51
CA THR A 1113 29.65 10.23 2.29
C THR A 1113 29.94 9.07 1.35
N LEU A 1114 30.53 7.98 1.83
CA LEU A 1114 30.82 6.79 1.02
C LEU A 1114 29.55 6.12 0.50
N TRP A 1115 28.48 6.05 1.30
CA TRP A 1115 27.18 5.56 0.83
C TRP A 1115 26.58 6.45 -0.26
N SER A 1116 26.79 7.77 -0.19
CA SER A 1116 26.29 8.70 -1.20
C SER A 1116 26.96 8.55 -2.58
N LEU A 1117 28.12 7.89 -2.63
CA LEU A 1117 28.89 7.62 -3.85
C LEU A 1117 28.55 6.26 -4.49
N VAL A 1118 28.05 5.32 -3.68
CA VAL A 1118 27.74 3.96 -4.13
C VAL A 1118 26.23 3.75 -4.36
N ASP A 1119 25.34 4.41 -3.62
CA ASP A 1119 23.90 4.30 -3.82
C ASP A 1119 23.44 5.14 -5.02
N TYR A 1120 22.99 4.49 -6.11
CA TYR A 1120 22.62 5.17 -7.35
C TYR A 1120 21.53 6.23 -7.13
N GLY A 1121 20.58 5.96 -6.25
CA GLY A 1121 19.49 6.88 -5.92
C GLY A 1121 19.95 8.07 -5.09
N MET A 1122 20.96 7.92 -4.23
CA MET A 1122 21.58 9.04 -3.49
C MET A 1122 22.52 9.86 -4.36
N LEU A 1123 23.23 9.19 -5.28
CA LEU A 1123 24.17 9.80 -6.21
C LEU A 1123 23.46 10.71 -7.23
N ALA A 1124 22.30 10.26 -7.74
CA ALA A 1124 21.50 11.02 -8.71
C ALA A 1124 20.66 12.16 -8.10
N ARG A 1125 20.50 12.21 -6.77
CA ARG A 1125 19.70 13.25 -6.08
C ARG A 1125 20.40 14.59 -6.05
N GLU A 1126 19.61 15.65 -6.15
CA GLU A 1126 20.06 17.02 -5.98
C GLU A 1126 20.72 17.24 -4.61
N VAL A 1127 21.83 17.97 -4.62
CA VAL A 1127 22.53 18.43 -3.41
C VAL A 1127 21.78 19.64 -2.85
N PRO A 1128 21.34 19.64 -1.58
CA PRO A 1128 20.61 20.76 -1.01
C PRO A 1128 21.52 22.01 -0.93
N GLY A 1129 21.38 22.94 -1.87
CA GLY A 1129 22.09 24.23 -1.83
C GLY A 1129 22.37 24.94 -3.17
N ASN A 1130 22.30 24.28 -4.33
CA ASN A 1130 22.74 24.87 -5.61
C ASN A 1130 21.59 25.12 -6.63
N SER A 1131 20.78 26.17 -6.35
CA SER A 1131 19.88 26.94 -7.27
C SER A 1131 18.80 26.20 -8.09
N PRO A 1132 17.99 26.91 -8.89
CA PRO A 1132 17.01 27.96 -8.59
C PRO A 1132 15.59 27.37 -8.40
N ALA A 1133 14.67 28.17 -7.84
CA ALA A 1133 13.29 27.73 -7.58
C ALA A 1133 12.56 27.27 -8.86
N HIS A 1134 12.29 25.96 -9.02
CA HIS A 1134 11.29 25.48 -9.97
C HIS A 1134 10.55 24.20 -9.53
N VAL A 1135 9.23 24.40 -9.38
CA VAL A 1135 8.07 23.50 -9.58
C VAL A 1135 7.97 22.24 -8.72
N SER A 1136 7.15 22.34 -7.66
CA SER A 1136 6.67 21.21 -6.87
C SER A 1136 5.89 20.21 -7.73
N PHE A 1137 6.37 18.98 -7.84
CA PHE A 1137 5.76 17.90 -8.64
C PHE A 1137 4.40 17.41 -8.12
N LEU A 1138 3.97 17.80 -6.91
CA LEU A 1138 2.65 17.45 -6.37
C LEU A 1138 1.48 18.17 -7.07
N SER A 1139 1.74 19.16 -7.92
CA SER A 1139 0.69 19.86 -8.69
C SER A 1139 0.33 19.21 -10.04
N ASN A 1140 1.08 18.19 -10.48
CA ASN A 1140 0.89 17.53 -11.79
C ASN A 1140 0.32 16.11 -11.69
N LEU A 1141 0.03 15.60 -10.49
CA LEU A 1141 -0.89 14.48 -10.34
C LEU A 1141 -2.31 15.04 -10.42
N PRO A 1142 -3.20 14.47 -11.26
CA PRO A 1142 -4.62 14.70 -11.09
C PRO A 1142 -4.96 14.33 -9.64
N SER A 1143 -5.63 15.22 -8.91
CA SER A 1143 -6.31 14.82 -7.67
C SER A 1143 -7.13 13.55 -7.94
N PRO A 1144 -7.28 12.62 -6.98
CA PRO A 1144 -8.13 11.44 -7.14
C PRO A 1144 -9.55 11.74 -7.68
N SER A 1145 -9.99 13.00 -7.58
CA SER A 1145 -11.22 13.54 -8.17
C SER A 1145 -11.24 13.64 -9.71
N LYS A 1146 -10.12 13.44 -10.43
CA LYS A 1146 -10.03 13.47 -11.90
C LYS A 1146 -10.14 12.10 -12.57
N TRP A 1147 -10.32 11.03 -11.80
CA TRP A 1147 -10.58 9.67 -12.31
C TRP A 1147 -12.08 9.42 -12.54
N ILE A 1148 -12.87 10.51 -12.61
CA ILE A 1148 -14.30 10.51 -12.89
C ILE A 1148 -14.48 11.32 -14.17
N PRO A 1149 -15.10 10.78 -15.23
CA PRO A 1149 -15.38 11.56 -16.43
C PRO A 1149 -16.31 12.72 -16.08
N GLY A 1150 -15.81 13.96 -16.26
CA GLY A 1150 -16.59 15.19 -16.15
C GLY A 1150 -16.26 16.03 -14.91
N GLY A 1151 -15.31 16.98 -15.05
CA GLY A 1151 -15.16 18.06 -14.07
C GLY A 1151 -13.79 18.68 -14.00
N ASP A 1152 -13.37 19.41 -15.03
CA ASP A 1152 -12.37 20.47 -14.85
C ASP A 1152 -13.09 21.82 -14.78
N TYR A 1153 -12.89 22.54 -13.67
CA TYR A 1153 -12.61 23.98 -13.58
C TYR A 1153 -12.73 24.44 -12.10
N MET A 1154 -11.61 24.51 -11.38
CA MET A 1154 -10.98 25.78 -11.01
C MET A 1154 -9.85 25.54 -10.00
N ALA A 1155 -8.63 25.87 -10.43
CA ALA A 1155 -7.46 26.06 -9.59
C ALA A 1155 -7.32 27.55 -9.23
N THR A 1156 -6.95 27.85 -7.98
CA THR A 1156 -6.21 29.07 -7.61
C THR A 1156 -5.13 28.71 -6.58
N SER A 1157 -3.95 29.28 -6.79
CA SER A 1157 -2.61 29.03 -6.24
C SER A 1157 -2.40 29.19 -4.72
N PRO A 1158 -1.37 28.55 -4.09
CA PRO A 1158 -0.98 28.80 -2.71
C PRO A 1158 0.23 29.75 -2.58
N THR A 1159 0.12 30.70 -1.65
CA THR A 1159 1.24 31.48 -1.08
C THR A 1159 1.90 30.71 0.07
N SER A 1160 3.24 30.85 0.13
CA SER A 1160 4.15 30.29 1.12
C SER A 1160 3.91 30.82 2.54
N GLU A 1161 4.00 29.96 3.58
CA GLU A 1161 4.58 30.33 4.88
C GLU A 1161 4.83 29.11 5.81
N ALA A 1162 6.03 29.13 6.40
CA ALA A 1162 6.43 28.63 7.73
C ALA A 1162 6.46 27.12 8.09
N ARG A 1163 7.70 26.60 8.03
CA ARG A 1163 8.51 26.06 9.17
C ARG A 1163 7.92 25.00 10.11
N ASN A 1164 8.57 23.84 10.04
CA ASN A 1164 8.67 22.83 11.08
C ASN A 1164 9.22 23.40 12.41
N GLY A 1165 8.58 22.99 13.50
CA GLY A 1165 9.19 22.85 14.82
C GLY A 1165 8.41 21.80 15.60
N LEU A 1166 9.07 20.71 16.00
CA LEU A 1166 9.05 20.17 17.38
C LEU A 1166 9.80 18.84 17.50
N LEU A 1167 10.94 18.94 18.16
CA LEU A 1167 11.59 17.91 18.98
C LEU A 1167 10.65 17.42 20.10
N PHE A 1168 10.76 16.15 20.51
CA PHE A 1168 11.28 15.74 21.83
C PHE A 1168 11.04 14.25 22.13
N VAL A 1169 12.13 13.51 22.34
CA VAL A 1169 12.41 12.56 23.45
C VAL A 1169 13.95 12.50 23.50
N GLY A 1170 14.73 12.72 24.56
CA GLY A 1170 14.51 12.65 26.00
C GLY A 1170 15.43 11.57 26.57
N SER A 1171 16.71 11.88 26.87
CA SER A 1171 17.55 11.02 27.72
C SER A 1171 18.76 11.77 28.30
N GLN A 1172 18.64 12.05 29.60
CA GLN A 1172 19.63 12.01 30.69
C GLN A 1172 21.13 12.22 30.37
N GLU A 1173 21.68 13.27 30.99
CA GLU A 1173 23.12 13.44 31.30
C GLU A 1173 23.66 12.36 32.24
N PRO A 1174 25.00 12.21 32.26
CA PRO A 1174 25.71 12.39 33.52
C PRO A 1174 26.81 13.46 33.43
N LEU A 1175 26.84 14.29 34.47
CA LEU A 1175 27.97 15.13 34.91
C LEU A 1175 29.27 14.32 34.96
N THR A 1176 30.38 14.84 34.40
CA THR A 1176 31.52 15.30 35.21
C THR A 1176 32.54 16.12 34.40
N ARG A 1177 33.04 17.15 35.10
CA ARG A 1177 34.14 18.07 34.78
C ARG A 1177 35.44 17.37 34.31
N LEU A 1178 36.02 17.83 33.21
CA LEU A 1178 37.32 18.54 33.13
C LEU A 1178 37.55 19.04 31.71
#